data_AF-A0A511RHP9-F1
#
_entry.id   AF-A0A511RHP9-F1
#
_cell.length_a   1.000
_cell.length_b   1.000
_cell.length_c   1.000
_cell.angle_alpha   90.00
_cell.angle_beta   90.00
_cell.angle_gamma   90.00
#
_symmetry.space_group_name_H-M   'P 1'
#
loop_
_entity.id
_entity.type
_entity.pdbx_description
1 polymer ?
#
loop_
_entity_poly.entity_id
_entity_poly.type
_entity_poly.pdbx_seq_one_letter_code
_entity_poly.pdbx_strand_id
1 'polypeptide(L)'
;MNQRWNPTLRRAARALAVVSGLWLLAACTNPFQPDPVTWEVEPDTLLFRGAAGVTAPTASFVLRNAGRSAADFRVEPSSDWILVEPKTGRLAPGASATLRVGVSGCTDAELRAGLIAVSGPGARATVRVVHECASDNAPPTAVLTASPQQGAAPLRVVFSVESSDPDGDLLDCELDFGDGTAPARVCSGETAHSYLEPGGYTAVLTVSDGSTGTQATRTIAVGAVDAPTWVAEPTQLTFDAVVGGTAPDPQNLRLRNAGGAAGSFTATADSAWLTVNPSAGTLDPAAETLLAVRVAACEAAGRTSARLTLAGGGAQTEVTVVRNCASPQNRPPAAALAADPTTGAPPLTVRFTTSASDPDGDALTCSLDFGDGSSAALDCGTAVGHTYAAAGRYTAVLTVRDGQGGTARAEQTVEAASPNQPPSATLSADPDSGTAPLNVTFALTSSDPDGDALTCSLDFGDGQSLARCSGSVAHSYDQPGTYRSVFSVEDGRGGRASAEALVRVAAPSNPGAFDIQILFVEEPADPDVRAAFENAAVRWEQVLTGDLRDVQANVSAGSCLDSNPGYQGTIDDLLIVADVVPIDGAYGILGSAGPCYVRGDAGQADYYLPYFGIMKFDSADLDRMKQNGTLEVVILHEMGHVLGLGTLWEAGPFAFLNHNAASCQDASDVTYDGPAAMDAWHALGAVGEVHVENTGGAGTKCGHWREATFDTELMTGWIDGAVAPLSRVTVGSLADLGYAVNYAAADGYALPSGDLAQLAGGERLEEVLILPQPPTP
;
A
#
# COMPACT_ATOMS: atom_id res chain seq x y z
N MET A 1 -40.24 -42.42 -46.90
CA MET A 1 -40.61 -43.69 -46.23
C MET A 1 -41.70 -43.39 -45.19
N ASN A 2 -42.68 -44.25 -44.87
CA ASN A 2 -43.28 -45.35 -45.63
C ASN A 2 -44.67 -45.71 -45.04
N GLN A 3 -45.75 -45.49 -45.80
CA GLN A 3 -47.05 -46.17 -45.64
C GLN A 3 -47.56 -46.44 -47.07
N ARG A 4 -47.67 -47.69 -47.54
CA ARG A 4 -48.50 -48.85 -47.14
C ARG A 4 -49.79 -48.93 -47.98
N TRP A 5 -49.87 -50.05 -48.72
CA TRP A 5 -51.08 -50.80 -49.14
C TRP A 5 -51.74 -50.48 -50.50
N ASN A 6 -51.79 -51.55 -51.30
CA ASN A 6 -52.71 -51.88 -52.41
C ASN A 6 -54.09 -52.33 -51.79
N PRO A 7 -55.17 -52.71 -52.53
CA PRO A 7 -55.33 -52.86 -53.99
C PRO A 7 -56.71 -52.40 -54.57
N THR A 8 -56.96 -52.64 -55.87
CA THR A 8 -58.33 -52.87 -56.40
C THR A 8 -58.33 -53.81 -57.63
N LEU A 9 -59.40 -54.62 -57.82
CA LEU A 9 -59.49 -55.70 -58.83
C LEU A 9 -60.23 -55.31 -60.13
N ARG A 10 -59.95 -56.05 -61.23
CA ARG A 10 -60.90 -56.33 -62.34
C ARG A 10 -60.83 -57.81 -62.82
N ARG A 11 -61.75 -58.24 -63.70
CA ARG A 11 -62.15 -59.65 -63.95
C ARG A 11 -62.11 -60.07 -65.44
N ALA A 12 -61.90 -61.37 -65.75
CA ALA A 12 -62.48 -62.19 -66.86
C ALA A 12 -61.88 -63.64 -66.80
N ALA A 13 -62.62 -64.75 -66.70
CA ALA A 13 -63.47 -65.51 -67.67
C ALA A 13 -62.68 -66.64 -68.43
N ARG A 14 -62.90 -67.95 -68.19
CA ARG A 14 -63.87 -68.92 -68.83
C ARG A 14 -63.68 -69.13 -70.34
N ALA A 15 -63.78 -70.32 -70.97
CA ALA A 15 -63.95 -71.76 -70.60
C ALA A 15 -63.52 -72.64 -71.83
N LEU A 16 -63.62 -73.98 -72.00
CA LEU A 16 -64.26 -75.13 -71.30
C LEU A 16 -63.24 -76.34 -71.28
N ALA A 17 -63.31 -77.61 -71.72
CA ALA A 17 -64.24 -78.69 -72.21
C ALA A 17 -63.47 -80.07 -72.19
N VAL A 18 -63.93 -81.26 -72.63
CA VAL A 18 -65.09 -82.17 -72.33
C VAL A 18 -64.65 -83.63 -72.67
N VAL A 19 -65.10 -84.66 -71.92
CA VAL A 19 -64.65 -86.09 -71.92
C VAL A 19 -65.81 -86.99 -71.42
N SER A 20 -66.10 -88.28 -71.77
CA SER A 20 -65.57 -89.37 -72.65
C SER A 20 -66.73 -90.28 -73.16
N GLY A 21 -66.47 -91.45 -73.80
CA GLY A 21 -67.47 -92.53 -74.00
C GLY A 21 -67.00 -93.77 -74.81
N LEU A 22 -67.71 -94.91 -74.68
CA LEU A 22 -67.77 -96.05 -75.65
C LEU A 22 -68.84 -97.12 -75.25
N TRP A 23 -69.31 -97.95 -76.20
CA TRP A 23 -69.63 -99.42 -76.10
C TRP A 23 -70.49 -99.90 -77.28
N LEU A 24 -70.27 -101.13 -77.80
CA LEU A 24 -71.23 -101.92 -78.62
C LEU A 24 -70.80 -103.41 -78.77
N LEU A 25 -71.68 -104.27 -79.31
CA LEU A 25 -71.62 -105.76 -79.24
C LEU A 25 -71.22 -106.47 -80.56
N ALA A 26 -71.05 -107.80 -80.49
CA ALA A 26 -70.55 -108.70 -81.55
C ALA A 26 -71.50 -109.89 -81.86
N ALA A 27 -71.24 -110.66 -82.95
CA ALA A 27 -71.77 -112.04 -83.16
C ALA A 27 -71.09 -112.83 -84.32
N CYS A 28 -70.80 -114.13 -84.10
CA CYS A 28 -70.84 -115.31 -85.02
C CYS A 28 -70.00 -115.35 -86.34
N THR A 29 -69.52 -116.49 -86.90
CA THR A 29 -69.41 -117.94 -86.52
C THR A 29 -68.53 -118.70 -87.56
N ASN A 30 -67.78 -119.75 -87.16
CA ASN A 30 -67.66 -121.12 -87.77
C ASN A 30 -66.35 -121.83 -87.31
N PRO A 31 -66.28 -123.16 -87.01
CA PRO A 31 -65.10 -123.77 -86.38
C PRO A 31 -64.43 -124.95 -87.15
N PHE A 32 -63.11 -124.89 -87.38
CA PHE A 32 -62.13 -126.00 -87.25
C PHE A 32 -60.70 -125.54 -87.60
N GLN A 33 -60.04 -124.85 -86.66
CA GLN A 33 -58.58 -124.66 -86.62
C GLN A 33 -58.11 -124.92 -85.17
N PRO A 34 -56.83 -125.25 -84.92
CA PRO A 34 -56.30 -125.22 -83.56
C PRO A 34 -56.40 -123.79 -83.01
N ASP A 35 -57.16 -123.60 -81.92
CA ASP A 35 -57.47 -122.28 -81.35
C ASP A 35 -56.19 -121.45 -81.13
N PRO A 36 -56.12 -120.20 -81.64
CA PRO A 36 -54.92 -119.39 -81.57
C PRO A 36 -54.58 -119.00 -80.12
N VAL A 37 -53.28 -118.98 -79.82
CA VAL A 37 -52.73 -118.33 -78.63
C VAL A 37 -52.92 -116.82 -78.77
N THR A 38 -53.27 -116.12 -77.70
CA THR A 38 -53.34 -114.66 -77.65
C THR A 38 -52.60 -114.13 -76.44
N TRP A 39 -51.86 -113.03 -76.62
CA TRP A 39 -51.07 -112.38 -75.57
C TRP A 39 -51.67 -111.03 -75.22
N GLU A 40 -52.07 -110.86 -73.95
CA GLU A 40 -52.48 -109.58 -73.38
C GLU A 40 -51.28 -108.99 -72.60
N VAL A 41 -51.07 -107.67 -72.69
CA VAL A 41 -50.02 -106.96 -71.94
C VAL A 41 -50.60 -105.72 -71.25
N GLU A 42 -50.24 -105.48 -70.00
CA GLU A 42 -50.70 -104.32 -69.23
C GLU A 42 -49.63 -103.82 -68.23
N PRO A 43 -49.29 -102.52 -68.20
CA PRO A 43 -49.68 -101.50 -69.19
C PRO A 43 -48.98 -101.74 -70.54
N ASP A 44 -49.56 -101.20 -71.62
CA ASP A 44 -48.97 -101.23 -72.97
C ASP A 44 -47.90 -100.14 -73.19
N THR A 45 -47.71 -99.24 -72.22
CA THR A 45 -46.75 -98.13 -72.26
C THR A 45 -46.11 -97.90 -70.89
N LEU A 46 -44.79 -97.70 -70.87
CA LEU A 46 -43.98 -97.36 -69.70
C LEU A 46 -43.23 -96.04 -69.95
N LEU A 47 -43.30 -95.11 -69.00
CA LEU A 47 -42.59 -93.82 -69.03
C LEU A 47 -41.60 -93.75 -67.87
N PHE A 48 -40.37 -93.35 -68.18
CA PHE A 48 -39.28 -93.12 -67.24
C PHE A 48 -38.86 -91.65 -67.28
N ARG A 49 -38.48 -91.10 -66.13
CA ARG A 49 -37.93 -89.74 -65.98
C ARG A 49 -36.77 -89.77 -64.99
N GLY A 50 -35.67 -89.09 -65.29
CA GLY A 50 -34.51 -89.04 -64.42
C GLY A 50 -33.55 -87.91 -64.75
N ALA A 51 -32.77 -87.46 -63.76
CA ALA A 51 -31.62 -86.59 -63.99
C ALA A 51 -30.40 -87.44 -64.41
N ALA A 52 -29.45 -86.83 -65.13
CA ALA A 52 -28.21 -87.49 -65.50
C ALA A 52 -27.44 -87.95 -64.24
N GLY A 53 -26.79 -89.13 -64.33
CA GLY A 53 -25.98 -89.69 -63.25
C GLY A 53 -26.72 -90.43 -62.12
N VAL A 54 -28.06 -90.53 -62.16
CA VAL A 54 -28.85 -91.26 -61.14
C VAL A 54 -29.02 -92.75 -61.49
N THR A 55 -29.19 -93.60 -60.48
CA THR A 55 -29.37 -95.06 -60.62
C THR A 55 -30.50 -95.43 -61.58
N ALA A 56 -30.23 -96.38 -62.49
CA ALA A 56 -31.15 -96.83 -63.54
C ALA A 56 -32.56 -97.17 -63.01
N PRO A 57 -33.61 -96.44 -63.41
CA PRO A 57 -34.96 -96.68 -62.91
C PRO A 57 -35.57 -97.95 -63.53
N THR A 58 -36.47 -98.59 -62.78
CA THR A 58 -37.15 -99.82 -63.19
C THR A 58 -38.66 -99.74 -63.01
N ALA A 59 -39.39 -100.40 -63.91
CA ALA A 59 -40.83 -100.59 -63.91
C ALA A 59 -41.16 -102.05 -64.27
N SER A 60 -42.43 -102.37 -64.52
CA SER A 60 -42.84 -103.70 -64.98
C SER A 60 -44.18 -103.69 -65.70
N PHE A 61 -44.37 -104.63 -66.62
CA PHE A 61 -45.69 -104.96 -67.19
C PHE A 61 -46.04 -106.42 -66.93
N VAL A 62 -47.32 -106.74 -66.97
CA VAL A 62 -47.85 -108.10 -66.86
C VAL A 62 -48.14 -108.62 -68.27
N LEU A 63 -47.63 -109.82 -68.58
CA LEU A 63 -47.97 -110.59 -69.78
C LEU A 63 -48.92 -111.71 -69.38
N ARG A 64 -50.00 -111.93 -70.15
CA ARG A 64 -50.99 -112.98 -69.89
C ARG A 64 -51.30 -113.79 -71.15
N ASN A 65 -51.37 -115.12 -70.99
CA ASN A 65 -51.88 -116.01 -72.03
C ASN A 65 -53.41 -116.01 -71.98
N ALA A 66 -54.05 -115.26 -72.88
CA ALA A 66 -55.51 -115.25 -73.04
C ALA A 66 -56.01 -116.38 -73.97
N GLY A 67 -55.08 -117.13 -74.57
CA GLY A 67 -55.37 -118.30 -75.40
C GLY A 67 -55.79 -119.53 -74.58
N ARG A 68 -56.29 -120.55 -75.30
CA ARG A 68 -56.82 -121.79 -74.71
C ARG A 68 -55.79 -122.93 -74.59
N SER A 69 -54.56 -122.73 -75.02
CA SER A 69 -53.48 -123.71 -75.00
C SER A 69 -52.22 -123.17 -74.31
N ALA A 70 -51.42 -124.05 -73.69
CA ALA A 70 -50.23 -123.66 -72.91
C ALA A 70 -49.03 -123.35 -73.82
N ALA A 71 -48.66 -122.08 -73.90
CA ALA A 71 -47.75 -121.55 -74.91
C ALA A 71 -46.47 -120.96 -74.33
N ASP A 72 -45.37 -121.11 -75.06
CA ASP A 72 -44.08 -120.48 -74.79
C ASP A 72 -44.06 -119.05 -75.36
N PHE A 73 -43.47 -118.12 -74.61
CA PHE A 73 -43.24 -116.74 -75.03
C PHE A 73 -41.75 -116.40 -75.07
N ARG A 74 -41.38 -115.48 -75.95
CA ARG A 74 -40.06 -114.84 -76.04
C ARG A 74 -40.21 -113.33 -76.12
N VAL A 75 -39.32 -112.60 -75.45
CA VAL A 75 -39.35 -111.14 -75.33
C VAL A 75 -38.07 -110.52 -75.87
N GLU A 76 -38.24 -109.56 -76.78
CA GLU A 76 -37.19 -108.93 -77.56
C GLU A 76 -37.38 -107.40 -77.47
N PRO A 77 -36.56 -106.67 -76.69
CA PRO A 77 -36.55 -105.21 -76.68
C PRO A 77 -35.92 -104.68 -77.98
N SER A 78 -36.38 -103.52 -78.45
CA SER A 78 -35.94 -102.90 -79.71
C SER A 78 -34.56 -102.25 -79.66
N SER A 79 -33.97 -102.12 -78.47
CA SER A 79 -32.76 -101.33 -78.23
C SER A 79 -32.08 -101.75 -76.94
N ASP A 80 -30.74 -101.77 -76.91
CA ASP A 80 -29.96 -102.31 -75.79
C ASP A 80 -30.04 -101.48 -74.49
N TRP A 81 -30.51 -100.24 -74.57
CA TRP A 81 -30.82 -99.41 -73.40
C TRP A 81 -32.10 -99.83 -72.67
N ILE A 82 -32.87 -100.78 -73.20
CA ILE A 82 -34.07 -101.35 -72.57
C ILE A 82 -33.77 -102.79 -72.14
N LEU A 83 -33.64 -103.00 -70.84
CA LEU A 83 -33.41 -104.32 -70.22
C LEU A 83 -34.74 -104.91 -69.76
N VAL A 84 -35.03 -106.17 -70.11
CA VAL A 84 -36.30 -106.84 -69.77
C VAL A 84 -36.05 -108.26 -69.28
N GLU A 85 -36.69 -108.66 -68.18
CA GLU A 85 -36.60 -110.02 -67.63
C GLU A 85 -37.94 -110.50 -67.03
N PRO A 86 -38.28 -111.80 -67.14
CA PRO A 86 -37.57 -112.85 -67.90
C PRO A 86 -37.77 -112.72 -69.43
N LYS A 87 -36.74 -113.05 -70.21
CA LYS A 87 -36.78 -112.97 -71.69
C LYS A 87 -37.51 -114.13 -72.37
N THR A 88 -37.80 -115.21 -71.65
CA THR A 88 -38.61 -116.34 -72.11
C THR A 88 -39.38 -116.96 -70.94
N GLY A 89 -40.45 -117.70 -71.25
CA GLY A 89 -41.19 -118.50 -70.28
C GLY A 89 -42.33 -119.26 -70.92
N ARG A 90 -43.03 -120.10 -70.15
CA ARG A 90 -44.22 -120.82 -70.61
C ARG A 90 -45.42 -120.49 -69.72
N LEU A 91 -46.54 -120.12 -70.33
CA LEU A 91 -47.77 -119.78 -69.62
C LEU A 91 -48.92 -120.71 -70.01
N ALA A 92 -49.55 -121.30 -68.99
CA ALA A 92 -50.79 -122.04 -69.14
C ALA A 92 -51.97 -121.09 -69.51
N PRO A 93 -53.09 -121.62 -70.04
CA PRO A 93 -54.27 -120.81 -70.37
C PRO A 93 -54.75 -119.96 -69.19
N GLY A 94 -54.98 -118.67 -69.42
CA GLY A 94 -55.41 -117.69 -68.42
C GLY A 94 -54.34 -117.20 -67.46
N ALA A 95 -53.16 -117.83 -67.40
CA ALA A 95 -52.08 -117.50 -66.49
C ALA A 95 -51.23 -116.31 -66.99
N SER A 96 -50.59 -115.61 -66.05
CA SER A 96 -49.76 -114.43 -66.31
C SER A 96 -48.40 -114.48 -65.62
N ALA A 97 -47.47 -113.68 -66.14
CA ALA A 97 -46.16 -113.41 -65.57
C ALA A 97 -45.91 -111.90 -65.55
N THR A 98 -45.22 -111.40 -64.53
CA THR A 98 -44.76 -110.00 -64.47
C THR A 98 -43.34 -109.92 -65.00
N LEU A 99 -43.11 -109.05 -65.98
CA LEU A 99 -41.80 -108.78 -66.57
C LEU A 99 -41.29 -107.43 -66.08
N ARG A 100 -40.09 -107.41 -65.51
CA ARG A 100 -39.42 -106.18 -65.08
C ARG A 100 -38.71 -105.55 -66.26
N VAL A 101 -38.76 -104.22 -66.34
CA VAL A 101 -38.16 -103.39 -67.38
C VAL A 101 -37.27 -102.34 -66.70
N GLY A 102 -36.01 -102.24 -67.11
CA GLY A 102 -35.08 -101.18 -66.68
C GLY A 102 -34.56 -100.40 -67.88
N VAL A 103 -34.23 -99.12 -67.67
CA VAL A 103 -33.64 -98.26 -68.70
C VAL A 103 -32.28 -97.71 -68.27
N SER A 104 -31.33 -97.60 -69.20
CA SER A 104 -29.95 -97.20 -68.90
C SER A 104 -29.43 -96.08 -69.83
N GLY A 105 -28.40 -95.37 -69.36
CA GLY A 105 -27.56 -94.51 -70.20
C GLY A 105 -28.09 -93.12 -70.56
N CYS A 106 -28.73 -92.38 -69.63
CA CYS A 106 -28.86 -90.92 -69.80
C CYS A 106 -27.54 -90.22 -69.42
N THR A 107 -26.94 -89.57 -70.41
CA THR A 107 -25.79 -88.65 -70.27
C THR A 107 -26.20 -87.21 -70.57
N ASP A 108 -27.16 -87.01 -71.47
CA ASP A 108 -27.54 -85.71 -72.05
C ASP A 108 -29.08 -85.55 -72.07
N ALA A 109 -29.56 -84.35 -72.38
CA ALA A 109 -30.98 -84.00 -72.45
C ALA A 109 -31.66 -84.55 -73.72
N GLU A 110 -31.86 -85.86 -73.79
CA GLU A 110 -32.47 -86.57 -74.93
C GLU A 110 -33.80 -87.26 -74.55
N LEU A 111 -34.76 -87.29 -75.47
CA LEU A 111 -36.01 -88.05 -75.32
C LEU A 111 -35.95 -89.34 -76.15
N ARG A 112 -35.76 -90.48 -75.49
CA ARG A 112 -35.62 -91.79 -76.13
C ARG A 112 -36.93 -92.57 -76.10
N ALA A 113 -37.24 -93.28 -77.18
CA ALA A 113 -38.42 -94.15 -77.28
C ALA A 113 -38.08 -95.50 -77.93
N GLY A 114 -38.70 -96.57 -77.45
CA GLY A 114 -38.51 -97.93 -77.95
C GLY A 114 -39.73 -98.83 -77.72
N LEU A 115 -39.60 -100.09 -78.10
CA LEU A 115 -40.63 -101.13 -77.99
C LEU A 115 -40.07 -102.40 -77.35
N ILE A 116 -40.91 -103.13 -76.67
CA ILE A 116 -40.67 -104.49 -76.16
C ILE A 116 -41.64 -105.40 -76.87
N ALA A 117 -41.15 -106.24 -77.78
CA ALA A 117 -41.97 -107.20 -78.51
C ALA A 117 -42.03 -108.53 -77.74
N VAL A 118 -43.23 -109.03 -77.51
CA VAL A 118 -43.49 -110.38 -77.01
C VAL A 118 -44.02 -111.23 -78.16
N SER A 119 -43.50 -112.45 -78.32
CA SER A 119 -43.90 -113.37 -79.38
C SER A 119 -44.05 -114.81 -78.89
N GLY A 120 -44.98 -115.55 -79.49
CA GLY A 120 -45.19 -116.98 -79.28
C GLY A 120 -45.91 -117.62 -80.48
N PRO A 121 -46.22 -118.92 -80.44
CA PRO A 121 -46.84 -119.63 -81.57
C PRO A 121 -48.18 -119.02 -82.00
N GLY A 122 -48.17 -118.27 -83.11
CA GLY A 122 -49.35 -117.65 -83.72
C GLY A 122 -49.69 -116.22 -83.27
N ALA A 123 -49.00 -115.63 -82.28
CA ALA A 123 -49.34 -114.29 -81.78
C ALA A 123 -48.14 -113.46 -81.30
N ARG A 124 -48.35 -112.14 -81.28
CA ARG A 124 -47.43 -111.12 -80.77
C ARG A 124 -48.18 -110.04 -79.98
N ALA A 125 -47.48 -109.42 -79.03
CA ALA A 125 -47.91 -108.21 -78.32
C ALA A 125 -46.71 -107.25 -78.21
N THR A 126 -46.95 -105.96 -77.96
CA THR A 126 -45.90 -104.94 -77.86
C THR A 126 -46.17 -103.95 -76.74
N VAL A 127 -45.15 -103.64 -75.95
CA VAL A 127 -45.18 -102.57 -74.93
C VAL A 127 -44.23 -101.44 -75.35
N ARG A 128 -44.65 -100.18 -75.24
CA ARG A 128 -43.83 -99.00 -75.56
C ARG A 128 -43.05 -98.52 -74.35
N VAL A 129 -41.84 -98.01 -74.56
CA VAL A 129 -40.98 -97.43 -73.52
C VAL A 129 -40.56 -96.02 -73.94
N VAL A 130 -40.60 -95.06 -73.02
CA VAL A 130 -40.14 -93.67 -73.22
C VAL A 130 -39.29 -93.22 -72.03
N HIS A 131 -38.24 -92.42 -72.26
CA HIS A 131 -37.33 -91.89 -71.25
C HIS A 131 -36.98 -90.42 -71.52
N GLU A 132 -37.00 -89.56 -70.49
CA GLU A 132 -36.80 -88.09 -70.57
C GLU A 132 -35.79 -87.59 -69.50
N CYS A 133 -34.83 -86.74 -69.88
CA CYS A 133 -33.71 -86.22 -69.05
C CYS A 133 -33.42 -84.72 -69.34
N ALA A 134 -32.89 -83.93 -68.37
CA ALA A 134 -32.68 -82.45 -68.46
C ALA A 134 -31.60 -81.87 -67.48
N SER A 135 -31.28 -80.56 -67.56
CA SER A 135 -30.19 -79.84 -66.82
C SER A 135 -30.52 -78.37 -66.45
N ASP A 136 -29.80 -77.78 -65.48
CA ASP A 136 -29.95 -76.40 -64.94
C ASP A 136 -28.69 -75.51 -65.18
N ASN A 137 -28.79 -74.18 -64.99
CA ASN A 137 -27.73 -73.15 -65.19
C ASN A 137 -27.38 -72.39 -63.89
N ALA A 138 -26.15 -71.91 -63.75
CA ALA A 138 -25.65 -71.09 -62.63
C ALA A 138 -25.55 -69.59 -62.97
N PRO A 139 -25.47 -68.69 -61.96
CA PRO A 139 -25.34 -67.24 -62.18
C PRO A 139 -23.87 -66.73 -62.11
N PRO A 140 -23.57 -65.58 -62.76
CA PRO A 140 -22.22 -65.02 -62.86
C PRO A 140 -21.76 -64.34 -61.56
N THR A 141 -20.46 -63.99 -61.51
CA THR A 141 -19.84 -63.28 -60.38
C THR A 141 -19.32 -61.89 -60.79
N ALA A 142 -19.53 -60.90 -59.92
CA ALA A 142 -19.14 -59.50 -60.14
C ALA A 142 -18.17 -59.02 -59.07
N VAL A 143 -16.89 -58.83 -59.43
CA VAL A 143 -15.86 -58.23 -58.56
C VAL A 143 -15.49 -56.85 -59.08
N LEU A 144 -15.59 -55.86 -58.19
CA LEU A 144 -15.20 -54.46 -58.41
C LEU A 144 -14.41 -53.99 -57.19
N THR A 145 -13.26 -53.36 -57.42
CA THR A 145 -12.51 -52.56 -56.44
C THR A 145 -12.24 -51.17 -57.02
N ALA A 146 -11.89 -50.21 -56.16
CA ALA A 146 -11.55 -48.85 -56.60
C ALA A 146 -10.58 -48.16 -55.64
N SER A 147 -9.70 -47.31 -56.16
CA SER A 147 -8.75 -46.50 -55.38
C SER A 147 -8.37 -45.18 -56.10
N PRO A 148 -8.28 -44.04 -55.38
CA PRO A 148 -8.80 -43.80 -54.03
C PRO A 148 -10.34 -43.75 -54.02
N GLN A 149 -10.98 -43.94 -52.86
CA GLN A 149 -12.46 -43.84 -52.73
C GLN A 149 -12.93 -42.49 -52.19
N GLN A 150 -12.01 -41.63 -51.75
CA GLN A 150 -12.30 -40.25 -51.32
C GLN A 150 -11.15 -39.31 -51.70
N GLY A 151 -11.46 -38.03 -51.94
CA GLY A 151 -10.45 -36.99 -52.21
C GLY A 151 -11.03 -35.72 -52.83
N ALA A 152 -10.20 -34.72 -53.08
CA ALA A 152 -10.61 -33.46 -53.67
C ALA A 152 -11.06 -33.62 -55.13
N ALA A 153 -12.12 -32.91 -55.53
CA ALA A 153 -12.49 -32.71 -56.93
C ALA A 153 -11.43 -31.81 -57.63
N PRO A 154 -10.98 -32.13 -58.86
CA PRO A 154 -11.36 -33.29 -59.67
C PRO A 154 -10.69 -34.59 -59.19
N LEU A 155 -11.50 -35.57 -58.76
CA LEU A 155 -11.03 -36.80 -58.12
C LEU A 155 -10.87 -37.90 -59.17
N ARG A 156 -9.61 -38.22 -59.53
CA ARG A 156 -9.31 -39.36 -60.41
C ARG A 156 -9.27 -40.67 -59.63
N VAL A 157 -10.15 -41.60 -59.99
CA VAL A 157 -10.28 -42.94 -59.39
C VAL A 157 -9.93 -44.01 -60.42
N VAL A 158 -9.16 -45.01 -60.02
CA VAL A 158 -8.98 -46.25 -60.80
C VAL A 158 -9.92 -47.31 -60.25
N PHE A 159 -10.65 -47.97 -61.14
CA PHE A 159 -11.53 -49.11 -60.87
C PHE A 159 -10.93 -50.36 -61.48
N SER A 160 -10.85 -51.44 -60.70
CA SER A 160 -10.31 -52.73 -61.15
C SER A 160 -11.43 -53.78 -61.06
N VAL A 161 -11.67 -54.51 -62.17
CA VAL A 161 -12.78 -55.45 -62.36
C VAL A 161 -12.23 -56.84 -62.62
N GLU A 162 -12.84 -57.87 -62.01
CA GLU A 162 -12.52 -59.29 -62.21
C GLU A 162 -13.81 -60.14 -62.18
N SER A 163 -14.59 -60.11 -63.26
CA SER A 163 -15.87 -60.84 -63.34
C SER A 163 -15.72 -62.17 -64.08
N SER A 164 -16.40 -63.21 -63.61
CA SER A 164 -16.36 -64.55 -64.22
C SER A 164 -17.68 -65.30 -64.08
N ASP A 165 -17.94 -66.20 -65.02
CA ASP A 165 -19.10 -67.08 -65.03
C ASP A 165 -18.70 -68.54 -64.66
N PRO A 166 -19.49 -69.28 -63.86
CA PRO A 166 -19.18 -70.67 -63.49
C PRO A 166 -19.34 -71.68 -64.63
N ASP A 167 -20.30 -71.47 -65.53
CA ASP A 167 -20.62 -72.40 -66.63
C ASP A 167 -19.85 -72.04 -67.91
N GLY A 168 -19.31 -70.82 -67.98
CA GLY A 168 -18.40 -70.34 -69.01
C GLY A 168 -19.05 -69.42 -70.05
N ASP A 169 -20.23 -68.86 -69.72
CA ASP A 169 -21.00 -68.02 -70.62
C ASP A 169 -20.34 -66.66 -70.95
N LEU A 170 -20.77 -66.06 -72.07
CA LEU A 170 -20.25 -64.78 -72.54
C LEU A 170 -20.87 -63.60 -71.78
N LEU A 171 -20.16 -63.14 -70.76
CA LEU A 171 -20.56 -62.00 -69.94
C LEU A 171 -20.72 -60.70 -70.74
N ASP A 172 -21.82 -59.98 -70.51
CA ASP A 172 -21.89 -58.53 -70.71
C ASP A 172 -21.76 -57.82 -69.36
N CYS A 173 -20.83 -56.86 -69.27
CA CYS A 173 -20.46 -56.17 -68.04
C CYS A 173 -20.44 -54.66 -68.25
N GLU A 174 -21.24 -53.93 -67.48
CA GLU A 174 -21.39 -52.48 -67.58
C GLU A 174 -21.15 -51.83 -66.21
N LEU A 175 -20.20 -50.89 -66.16
CA LEU A 175 -19.83 -50.10 -64.99
C LEU A 175 -20.34 -48.67 -65.16
N ASP A 176 -21.44 -48.35 -64.48
CA ASP A 176 -21.87 -46.97 -64.26
C ASP A 176 -21.00 -46.33 -63.18
N PHE A 177 -20.57 -45.09 -63.38
CA PHE A 177 -19.80 -44.32 -62.40
C PHE A 177 -20.69 -43.54 -61.42
N GLY A 178 -21.99 -43.42 -61.71
CA GLY A 178 -22.98 -42.78 -60.83
C GLY A 178 -23.00 -41.26 -60.87
N ASP A 179 -22.27 -40.63 -61.81
CA ASP A 179 -22.24 -39.17 -62.05
C ASP A 179 -22.98 -38.74 -63.33
N GLY A 180 -23.58 -39.67 -64.07
CA GLY A 180 -24.29 -39.42 -65.32
C GLY A 180 -23.39 -39.39 -66.57
N THR A 181 -22.10 -39.70 -66.45
CA THR A 181 -21.24 -39.98 -67.60
C THR A 181 -21.57 -41.35 -68.23
N ALA A 182 -21.06 -41.60 -69.44
CA ALA A 182 -21.35 -42.85 -70.16
C ALA A 182 -20.65 -44.05 -69.47
N PRO A 183 -21.36 -45.17 -69.22
CA PRO A 183 -20.81 -46.30 -68.49
C PRO A 183 -19.71 -47.02 -69.29
N ALA A 184 -18.73 -47.58 -68.57
CA ALA A 184 -17.63 -48.34 -69.16
C ALA A 184 -18.00 -49.82 -69.30
N ARG A 185 -17.78 -50.41 -70.48
CA ARG A 185 -17.96 -51.85 -70.70
C ARG A 185 -16.65 -52.60 -70.47
N VAL A 186 -16.56 -53.31 -69.35
CA VAL A 186 -15.36 -53.99 -68.86
C VAL A 186 -15.72 -55.18 -67.96
N CYS A 187 -15.35 -56.40 -68.37
CA CYS A 187 -15.50 -57.61 -67.55
C CYS A 187 -14.23 -57.98 -66.78
N SER A 188 -13.05 -57.51 -67.23
CA SER A 188 -11.77 -57.73 -66.56
C SER A 188 -10.76 -56.63 -66.86
N GLY A 189 -9.88 -56.33 -65.89
CA GLY A 189 -8.84 -55.30 -66.00
C GLY A 189 -9.21 -53.99 -65.33
N GLU A 190 -8.48 -52.91 -65.67
CA GLU A 190 -8.63 -51.60 -65.03
C GLU A 190 -9.21 -50.54 -65.97
N THR A 191 -10.04 -49.65 -65.42
CA THR A 191 -10.49 -48.42 -66.06
C THR A 191 -10.35 -47.25 -65.08
N ALA A 192 -10.29 -46.01 -65.56
CA ALA A 192 -10.09 -44.84 -64.72
C ALA A 192 -11.05 -43.71 -65.08
N HIS A 193 -11.65 -43.12 -64.06
CA HIS A 193 -12.63 -42.04 -64.18
C HIS A 193 -12.21 -40.83 -63.36
N SER A 194 -12.74 -39.65 -63.68
CA SER A 194 -12.44 -38.38 -63.00
C SER A 194 -13.72 -37.64 -62.63
N TYR A 195 -14.09 -37.70 -61.36
CA TYR A 195 -15.25 -36.96 -60.82
C TYR A 195 -14.88 -35.47 -60.71
N LEU A 196 -15.39 -34.66 -61.64
CA LEU A 196 -14.98 -33.26 -61.80
C LEU A 196 -15.58 -32.31 -60.75
N GLU A 197 -16.74 -32.67 -60.18
CA GLU A 197 -17.46 -31.88 -59.18
C GLU A 197 -17.42 -32.57 -57.80
N PRO A 198 -17.59 -31.84 -56.69
CA PRO A 198 -17.82 -32.43 -55.37
C PRO A 198 -19.15 -33.19 -55.34
N GLY A 199 -19.15 -34.42 -54.83
CA GLY A 199 -20.33 -35.28 -54.80
C GLY A 199 -20.08 -36.65 -54.15
N GLY A 200 -21.17 -37.24 -53.64
CA GLY A 200 -21.21 -38.63 -53.19
C GLY A 200 -21.76 -39.51 -54.30
N TYR A 201 -20.86 -40.14 -55.07
CA TYR A 201 -21.20 -40.97 -56.22
C TYR A 201 -21.27 -42.45 -55.81
N THR A 202 -22.06 -43.24 -56.53
CA THR A 202 -22.13 -44.69 -56.35
C THR A 202 -21.89 -45.36 -57.69
N ALA A 203 -20.67 -45.86 -57.87
CA ALA A 203 -20.32 -46.66 -59.04
C ALA A 203 -20.96 -48.05 -58.92
N VAL A 204 -21.55 -48.56 -60.00
CA VAL A 204 -22.31 -49.81 -60.06
C VAL A 204 -21.80 -50.64 -61.23
N LEU A 205 -21.10 -51.73 -60.93
CA LEU A 205 -20.84 -52.81 -61.89
C LEU A 205 -22.05 -53.73 -61.95
N THR A 206 -22.58 -53.95 -63.15
CA THR A 206 -23.59 -54.96 -63.46
C THR A 206 -23.00 -55.98 -64.43
N VAL A 207 -23.16 -57.27 -64.14
CA VAL A 207 -22.65 -58.40 -64.93
C VAL A 207 -23.82 -59.33 -65.26
N SER A 208 -23.91 -59.81 -66.49
CA SER A 208 -25.00 -60.69 -66.94
C SER A 208 -24.53 -61.80 -67.88
N ASP A 209 -25.15 -62.98 -67.81
CA ASP A 209 -24.74 -64.20 -68.54
C ASP A 209 -25.10 -64.19 -70.05
N GLY A 210 -26.09 -63.40 -70.46
CA GLY A 210 -26.61 -63.34 -71.83
C GLY A 210 -27.38 -64.59 -72.31
N SER A 211 -27.14 -65.76 -71.70
CA SER A 211 -27.72 -67.07 -72.05
C SER A 211 -29.09 -67.31 -71.43
N THR A 212 -29.30 -66.90 -70.17
CA THR A 212 -30.54 -67.12 -69.41
C THR A 212 -31.10 -65.84 -68.77
N GLY A 213 -30.28 -64.79 -68.67
CA GLY A 213 -30.65 -63.48 -68.13
C GLY A 213 -30.41 -63.33 -66.64
N THR A 214 -29.59 -64.18 -65.99
CA THR A 214 -29.20 -63.93 -64.60
C THR A 214 -28.16 -62.81 -64.51
N GLN A 215 -28.11 -62.13 -63.35
CA GLN A 215 -27.29 -60.94 -63.16
C GLN A 215 -26.66 -60.91 -61.76
N ALA A 216 -25.44 -60.40 -61.68
CA ALA A 216 -24.75 -60.03 -60.45
C ALA A 216 -24.40 -58.53 -60.47
N THR A 217 -24.48 -57.88 -59.31
CA THR A 217 -24.15 -56.44 -59.17
C THR A 217 -23.17 -56.19 -58.03
N ARG A 218 -22.32 -55.18 -58.20
CA ARG A 218 -21.34 -54.77 -57.19
C ARG A 218 -21.20 -53.25 -57.18
N THR A 219 -21.35 -52.65 -56.00
CA THR A 219 -21.34 -51.18 -55.84
C THR A 219 -20.15 -50.68 -55.03
N ILE A 220 -19.64 -49.49 -55.36
CA ILE A 220 -18.65 -48.75 -54.57
C ILE A 220 -19.10 -47.30 -54.44
N ALA A 221 -19.03 -46.75 -53.22
CA ALA A 221 -19.21 -45.32 -52.99
C ALA A 221 -17.90 -44.57 -53.23
N VAL A 222 -17.97 -43.44 -53.92
CA VAL A 222 -16.84 -42.51 -54.12
C VAL A 222 -17.24 -41.12 -53.62
N GLY A 223 -16.43 -40.53 -52.75
CA GLY A 223 -16.64 -39.18 -52.21
C GLY A 223 -15.66 -38.18 -52.80
N ALA A 224 -16.07 -37.42 -53.81
CA ALA A 224 -15.36 -36.20 -54.21
C ALA A 224 -15.80 -35.04 -53.30
N VAL A 225 -14.85 -34.26 -52.81
CA VAL A 225 -15.11 -33.10 -51.92
C VAL A 225 -14.45 -31.84 -52.47
N ASP A 226 -14.84 -30.66 -51.99
CA ASP A 226 -14.18 -29.41 -52.36
C ASP A 226 -12.67 -29.44 -52.07
N ALA A 227 -11.87 -28.90 -53.00
CA ALA A 227 -10.45 -28.66 -52.78
C ALA A 227 -10.22 -27.78 -51.52
N PRO A 228 -9.05 -27.88 -50.85
CA PRO A 228 -8.76 -27.04 -49.69
C PRO A 228 -8.77 -25.57 -50.10
N THR A 229 -9.46 -24.72 -49.32
CA THR A 229 -9.52 -23.27 -49.56
C THR A 229 -8.99 -22.53 -48.34
N TRP A 230 -8.10 -21.57 -48.57
CA TRP A 230 -7.38 -20.88 -47.51
C TRP A 230 -8.06 -19.58 -47.12
N VAL A 231 -8.44 -19.44 -45.85
CA VAL A 231 -8.96 -18.21 -45.27
C VAL A 231 -7.98 -17.71 -44.21
N ALA A 232 -7.54 -16.47 -44.34
CA ALA A 232 -6.55 -15.85 -43.47
C ALA A 232 -7.14 -14.62 -42.77
N GLU A 233 -7.10 -14.60 -41.43
CA GLU A 233 -7.67 -13.55 -40.59
C GLU A 233 -6.60 -13.02 -39.59
N PRO A 234 -6.32 -11.71 -39.56
CA PRO A 234 -6.83 -10.65 -40.43
C PRO A 234 -6.16 -10.63 -41.82
N THR A 235 -6.83 -10.01 -42.80
CA THR A 235 -6.31 -9.80 -44.17
C THR A 235 -5.24 -8.69 -44.27
N GLN A 236 -5.07 -7.89 -43.21
CA GLN A 236 -3.95 -6.97 -43.06
C GLN A 236 -3.40 -7.03 -41.63
N LEU A 237 -2.07 -7.07 -41.51
CA LEU A 237 -1.33 -6.84 -40.27
C LEU A 237 -0.59 -5.50 -40.37
N THR A 238 -0.43 -4.80 -39.24
CA THR A 238 0.26 -3.50 -39.18
C THR A 238 1.20 -3.47 -37.99
N PHE A 239 2.48 -3.20 -38.24
CA PHE A 239 3.54 -3.14 -37.25
C PHE A 239 4.13 -1.72 -37.21
N ASP A 240 4.10 -1.08 -36.06
CA ASP A 240 4.69 0.23 -35.82
C ASP A 240 6.04 0.08 -35.11
N ALA A 241 7.04 0.84 -35.55
CA ALA A 241 8.42 0.77 -35.05
C ALA A 241 9.14 2.12 -35.22
N VAL A 242 10.30 2.26 -34.56
CA VAL A 242 11.20 3.41 -34.69
C VAL A 242 12.50 2.98 -35.37
N VAL A 243 13.09 3.83 -36.20
CA VAL A 243 14.41 3.57 -36.81
C VAL A 243 15.47 3.33 -35.74
N GLY A 244 16.27 2.28 -35.91
CA GLY A 244 17.29 1.86 -34.93
C GLY A 244 16.74 1.19 -33.66
N GLY A 245 15.41 1.11 -33.49
CA GLY A 245 14.78 0.40 -32.39
C GLY A 245 14.81 -1.12 -32.54
N THR A 246 14.34 -1.84 -31.52
CA THR A 246 14.14 -3.30 -31.59
C THR A 246 13.06 -3.67 -32.61
N ALA A 247 13.14 -4.88 -33.16
CA ALA A 247 12.07 -5.44 -33.97
C ALA A 247 10.76 -5.55 -33.15
N PRO A 248 9.59 -5.18 -33.71
CA PRO A 248 8.29 -5.36 -33.06
C PRO A 248 7.98 -6.79 -32.64
N ASP A 249 7.11 -6.93 -31.63
CA ASP A 249 6.57 -8.22 -31.22
C ASP A 249 5.78 -8.91 -32.35
N PRO A 250 5.75 -10.25 -32.40
CA PRO A 250 5.05 -11.00 -33.44
C PRO A 250 3.53 -10.82 -33.35
N GLN A 251 2.87 -10.73 -34.51
CA GLN A 251 1.42 -10.77 -34.58
C GLN A 251 0.96 -12.15 -35.10
N ASN A 252 -0.10 -12.68 -34.51
CA ASN A 252 -0.67 -13.96 -34.92
C ASN A 252 -1.61 -13.77 -36.10
N LEU A 253 -1.34 -14.49 -37.19
CA LEU A 253 -2.27 -14.68 -38.30
C LEU A 253 -3.00 -16.02 -38.12
N ARG A 254 -4.33 -16.02 -38.13
CA ARG A 254 -5.14 -17.24 -38.15
C ARG A 254 -5.29 -17.72 -39.59
N LEU A 255 -4.83 -18.93 -39.88
CA LEU A 255 -5.07 -19.61 -41.16
C LEU A 255 -6.04 -20.76 -40.94
N ARG A 256 -7.12 -20.83 -41.73
CA ARG A 256 -8.12 -21.89 -41.70
C ARG A 256 -8.28 -22.53 -43.09
N ASN A 257 -8.42 -23.85 -43.11
CA ASN A 257 -8.90 -24.57 -44.29
C ASN A 257 -10.44 -24.56 -44.28
N ALA A 258 -11.05 -23.82 -45.21
CA ALA A 258 -12.49 -23.77 -45.41
C ALA A 258 -13.01 -24.74 -46.49
N GLY A 259 -12.12 -25.54 -47.09
CA GLY A 259 -12.46 -26.55 -48.10
C GLY A 259 -12.87 -27.91 -47.51
N GLY A 260 -13.27 -28.81 -48.39
CA GLY A 260 -13.80 -30.14 -48.04
C GLY A 260 -12.73 -31.23 -47.90
N ALA A 261 -11.55 -31.04 -48.49
CA ALA A 261 -10.39 -31.93 -48.37
C ALA A 261 -9.32 -31.37 -47.41
N ALA A 262 -8.57 -32.28 -46.78
CA ALA A 262 -7.32 -31.93 -46.09
C ALA A 262 -6.30 -31.39 -47.11
N GLY A 263 -5.54 -30.37 -46.73
CA GLY A 263 -4.58 -29.71 -47.62
C GLY A 263 -3.29 -29.33 -46.90
N SER A 264 -2.18 -29.36 -47.61
CA SER A 264 -0.91 -28.75 -47.17
C SER A 264 -0.76 -27.35 -47.77
N PHE A 265 -0.38 -26.38 -46.94
CA PHE A 265 -0.06 -25.02 -47.33
C PHE A 265 1.43 -24.73 -47.19
N THR A 266 1.93 -23.78 -47.99
CA THR A 266 3.18 -23.05 -47.74
C THR A 266 2.85 -21.56 -47.61
N ALA A 267 3.65 -20.84 -46.82
CA ALA A 267 3.51 -19.42 -46.58
C ALA A 267 4.80 -18.69 -46.98
N THR A 268 4.72 -17.79 -47.95
CA THR A 268 5.85 -17.10 -48.56
C THR A 268 5.71 -15.59 -48.42
N ALA A 269 6.80 -14.91 -48.09
CA ALA A 269 6.89 -13.45 -48.04
C ALA A 269 7.63 -12.92 -49.27
N ASP A 270 7.16 -11.80 -49.83
CA ASP A 270 7.81 -11.13 -50.97
C ASP A 270 8.99 -10.21 -50.58
N SER A 271 9.29 -10.08 -49.29
CA SER A 271 10.33 -9.16 -48.79
C SER A 271 11.13 -9.72 -47.62
N ALA A 272 12.45 -9.51 -47.65
CA ALA A 272 13.40 -10.10 -46.69
C ALA A 272 13.24 -9.61 -45.24
N TRP A 273 12.54 -8.50 -45.01
CA TRP A 273 12.21 -8.02 -43.66
C TRP A 273 10.97 -8.70 -43.06
N LEU A 274 10.25 -9.54 -43.82
CA LEU A 274 9.03 -10.22 -43.38
C LEU A 274 9.27 -11.73 -43.25
N THR A 275 8.91 -12.31 -42.11
CA THR A 275 9.01 -13.75 -41.86
C THR A 275 7.74 -14.30 -41.19
N VAL A 276 7.50 -15.60 -41.37
CA VAL A 276 6.32 -16.31 -40.86
C VAL A 276 6.74 -17.67 -40.30
N ASN A 277 6.17 -18.08 -39.17
CA ASN A 277 6.43 -19.39 -38.57
C ASN A 277 5.16 -20.02 -37.97
N PRO A 278 4.81 -21.27 -38.32
CA PRO A 278 5.46 -22.12 -39.32
C PRO A 278 5.27 -21.59 -40.75
N SER A 279 6.23 -21.86 -41.64
CA SER A 279 6.17 -21.48 -43.06
C SER A 279 5.50 -22.54 -43.95
N ALA A 280 5.10 -23.68 -43.39
CA ALA A 280 4.30 -24.70 -44.05
C ALA A 280 3.55 -25.55 -43.00
N GLY A 281 2.49 -26.24 -43.42
CA GLY A 281 1.75 -27.15 -42.57
C GLY A 281 0.63 -27.86 -43.32
N THR A 282 -0.07 -28.77 -42.63
CA THR A 282 -1.26 -29.47 -43.16
C THR A 282 -2.45 -29.19 -42.25
N LEU A 283 -3.61 -28.90 -42.85
CA LEU A 283 -4.87 -28.67 -42.15
C LEU A 283 -5.98 -29.54 -42.75
N ASP A 284 -6.64 -30.30 -41.90
CA ASP A 284 -7.87 -31.02 -42.19
C ASP A 284 -9.04 -30.06 -42.52
N PRO A 285 -10.15 -30.54 -43.10
CA PRO A 285 -11.33 -29.72 -43.38
C PRO A 285 -11.83 -28.98 -42.14
N ALA A 286 -12.18 -27.70 -42.31
CA ALA A 286 -12.57 -26.75 -41.26
C ALA A 286 -11.51 -26.44 -40.17
N ALA A 287 -10.36 -27.12 -40.14
CA ALA A 287 -9.31 -26.94 -39.14
C ALA A 287 -8.48 -25.65 -39.37
N GLU A 288 -7.78 -25.20 -38.32
CA GLU A 288 -7.07 -23.93 -38.30
C GLU A 288 -5.75 -23.99 -37.51
N THR A 289 -4.87 -23.03 -37.77
CA THR A 289 -3.61 -22.83 -37.06
C THR A 289 -3.29 -21.34 -36.90
N LEU A 290 -2.38 -21.02 -35.97
CA LEU A 290 -1.83 -19.68 -35.80
C LEU A 290 -0.40 -19.64 -36.37
N LEU A 291 -0.15 -18.63 -37.21
CA LEU A 291 1.14 -18.36 -37.81
C LEU A 291 1.69 -17.08 -37.17
N ALA A 292 2.86 -17.17 -36.53
CA ALA A 292 3.54 -16.02 -35.96
C ALA A 292 4.22 -15.23 -37.08
N VAL A 293 3.67 -14.07 -37.42
CA VAL A 293 4.22 -13.14 -38.41
C VAL A 293 5.15 -12.15 -37.70
N ARG A 294 6.35 -11.97 -38.23
CA ARG A 294 7.41 -11.13 -37.66
C ARG A 294 7.97 -10.18 -38.72
N VAL A 295 8.27 -8.95 -38.30
CA VAL A 295 8.95 -7.96 -39.14
C VAL A 295 10.32 -7.59 -38.55
N ALA A 296 11.32 -7.36 -39.40
CA ALA A 296 12.61 -6.86 -38.97
C ALA A 296 12.55 -5.39 -38.54
N ALA A 297 13.53 -4.97 -37.74
CA ALA A 297 13.71 -3.59 -37.28
C ALA A 297 13.77 -2.58 -38.44
N CYS A 298 13.53 -1.30 -38.13
CA CYS A 298 13.54 -0.22 -39.10
C CYS A 298 14.94 0.36 -39.31
N GLU A 299 15.41 0.32 -40.56
CA GLU A 299 16.69 0.93 -40.98
C GLU A 299 16.51 2.38 -41.48
N ALA A 300 15.31 2.74 -41.94
CA ALA A 300 14.95 4.07 -42.44
C ALA A 300 13.49 4.40 -42.13
N ALA A 301 13.16 5.68 -42.03
CA ALA A 301 11.81 6.16 -41.71
C ALA A 301 10.89 6.14 -42.95
N GLY A 302 9.60 5.92 -42.73
CA GLY A 302 8.58 5.83 -43.77
C GLY A 302 7.65 4.63 -43.61
N ARG A 303 6.69 4.48 -44.53
CA ARG A 303 5.74 3.37 -44.56
C ARG A 303 6.12 2.38 -45.65
N THR A 304 6.30 1.12 -45.27
CA THR A 304 6.60 -0.01 -46.17
C THR A 304 5.50 -1.06 -46.10
N SER A 305 5.32 -1.82 -47.17
CA SER A 305 4.35 -2.92 -47.23
C SER A 305 4.90 -4.11 -48.00
N ALA A 306 4.59 -5.30 -47.51
CA ALA A 306 4.96 -6.59 -48.09
C ALA A 306 3.73 -7.49 -48.18
N ARG A 307 3.81 -8.54 -49.00
CA ARG A 307 2.78 -9.55 -49.20
C ARG A 307 3.21 -10.86 -48.54
N LEU A 308 2.31 -11.42 -47.73
CA LEU A 308 2.38 -12.79 -47.24
C LEU A 308 1.34 -13.62 -48.01
N THR A 309 1.80 -14.47 -48.92
CA THR A 309 0.95 -15.38 -49.69
C THR A 309 0.93 -16.75 -49.03
N LEU A 310 -0.26 -17.32 -48.84
CA LEU A 310 -0.48 -18.65 -48.27
C LEU A 310 -1.17 -19.52 -49.32
N ALA A 311 -0.48 -20.52 -49.84
CA ALA A 311 -0.90 -21.28 -51.02
C ALA A 311 -0.77 -22.79 -50.82
N GLY A 312 -1.65 -23.57 -51.43
CA GLY A 312 -1.67 -25.03 -51.29
C GLY A 312 -2.89 -25.66 -51.93
N GLY A 313 -2.75 -26.88 -52.47
CA GLY A 313 -3.87 -27.65 -53.04
C GLY A 313 -4.64 -26.98 -54.18
N GLY A 314 -4.04 -26.01 -54.89
CA GLY A 314 -4.65 -25.23 -55.96
C GLY A 314 -5.28 -23.90 -55.53
N ALA A 315 -5.48 -23.67 -54.23
CA ALA A 315 -5.95 -22.39 -53.69
C ALA A 315 -4.79 -21.52 -53.17
N GLN A 316 -5.04 -20.21 -53.08
CA GLN A 316 -4.17 -19.26 -52.37
C GLN A 316 -4.98 -18.15 -51.70
N THR A 317 -4.42 -17.55 -50.66
CA THR A 317 -4.91 -16.34 -50.01
C THR A 317 -3.73 -15.43 -49.65
N GLU A 318 -3.99 -14.15 -49.44
CA GLU A 318 -2.94 -13.13 -49.31
C GLU A 318 -3.24 -12.18 -48.15
N VAL A 319 -2.20 -11.87 -47.38
CA VAL A 319 -2.24 -10.93 -46.26
C VAL A 319 -1.28 -9.79 -46.54
N THR A 320 -1.78 -8.56 -46.43
CA THR A 320 -0.94 -7.35 -46.54
C THR A 320 -0.26 -7.10 -45.20
N VAL A 321 1.06 -7.03 -45.17
CA VAL A 321 1.80 -6.65 -43.96
C VAL A 321 2.36 -5.26 -44.15
N VAL A 322 1.87 -4.32 -43.33
CA VAL A 322 2.36 -2.94 -43.30
C VAL A 322 3.36 -2.78 -42.16
N ARG A 323 4.50 -2.15 -42.44
CA ARG A 323 5.47 -1.72 -41.43
C ARG A 323 5.66 -0.21 -41.50
N ASN A 324 5.26 0.49 -40.45
CA ASN A 324 5.43 1.92 -40.28
C ASN A 324 6.70 2.17 -39.45
N CYS A 325 7.67 2.88 -40.03
CA CYS A 325 8.91 3.26 -39.38
C CYS A 325 8.88 4.76 -39.07
N ALA A 326 8.69 5.13 -37.80
CA ALA A 326 8.88 6.51 -37.35
C ALA A 326 10.38 6.85 -37.29
N SER A 327 10.73 8.11 -37.57
CA SER A 327 12.04 8.65 -37.21
C SER A 327 12.22 8.63 -35.68
N PRO A 328 13.45 8.58 -35.16
CA PRO A 328 13.68 8.84 -33.74
C PRO A 328 13.12 10.21 -33.35
N GLN A 329 12.50 10.30 -32.19
CA GLN A 329 12.13 11.60 -31.62
C GLN A 329 13.36 12.16 -30.90
N ASN A 330 13.86 13.31 -31.36
CA ASN A 330 14.94 14.04 -30.70
C ASN A 330 14.59 14.32 -29.23
N ARG A 331 15.44 13.84 -28.32
CA ARG A 331 15.28 14.04 -26.87
C ARG A 331 16.07 15.29 -26.47
N PRO A 332 15.46 16.25 -25.76
CA PRO A 332 16.17 17.47 -25.39
C PRO A 332 17.36 17.17 -24.47
N PRO A 333 18.41 18.00 -24.51
CA PRO A 333 19.58 17.82 -23.65
C PRO A 333 19.25 17.99 -22.17
N ALA A 334 20.19 17.61 -21.31
CA ALA A 334 20.22 17.98 -19.91
C ALA A 334 21.20 19.15 -19.68
N ALA A 335 20.94 19.98 -18.67
CA ALA A 335 21.77 21.10 -18.27
C ALA A 335 21.83 21.20 -16.73
N ALA A 336 22.99 21.56 -16.19
CA ALA A 336 23.16 21.97 -14.81
C ALA A 336 24.11 23.16 -14.71
N LEU A 337 23.84 24.03 -13.74
CA LEU A 337 24.61 25.23 -13.43
C LEU A 337 24.80 25.28 -11.92
N ALA A 338 26.03 25.57 -11.48
CA ALA A 338 26.33 25.92 -10.09
C ALA A 338 27.25 27.15 -10.07
N ALA A 339 27.33 27.81 -8.91
CA ALA A 339 28.11 29.02 -8.69
C ALA A 339 28.83 28.95 -7.34
N ASP A 340 30.06 29.46 -7.30
CA ASP A 340 30.87 29.57 -6.07
C ASP A 340 31.72 30.86 -6.10
N PRO A 341 31.61 31.76 -5.12
CA PRO A 341 30.56 31.82 -4.08
C PRO A 341 29.20 32.26 -4.64
N THR A 342 28.11 31.97 -3.92
CA THR A 342 26.76 32.49 -4.25
C THR A 342 26.42 33.82 -3.58
N THR A 343 27.19 34.25 -2.58
CA THR A 343 26.97 35.50 -1.83
C THR A 343 28.28 36.21 -1.49
N GLY A 344 28.28 37.54 -1.40
CA GLY A 344 29.40 38.31 -0.88
C GLY A 344 29.45 39.76 -1.36
N ALA A 345 30.34 40.58 -0.79
CA ALA A 345 30.40 42.01 -1.07
C ALA A 345 30.81 42.33 -2.54
N PRO A 346 30.19 43.34 -3.19
CA PRO A 346 30.64 43.81 -4.50
C PRO A 346 32.01 44.51 -4.41
N PRO A 347 32.91 44.34 -5.40
CA PRO A 347 32.76 43.55 -6.62
C PRO A 347 32.93 42.04 -6.39
N LEU A 348 31.84 41.28 -6.54
CA LEU A 348 31.80 39.86 -6.22
C LEU A 348 32.20 39.04 -7.44
N THR A 349 33.39 38.43 -7.40
CA THR A 349 33.83 37.49 -8.46
C THR A 349 33.35 36.09 -8.16
N VAL A 350 32.57 35.52 -9.09
CA VAL A 350 31.94 34.20 -8.98
C VAL A 350 32.43 33.28 -10.07
N ARG A 351 32.73 32.03 -9.71
CA ARG A 351 33.03 30.93 -10.63
C ARG A 351 31.75 30.14 -10.88
N PHE A 352 31.23 30.23 -12.10
CA PHE A 352 30.16 29.36 -12.57
C PHE A 352 30.74 28.06 -13.12
N THR A 353 30.19 26.93 -12.70
CA THR A 353 30.50 25.60 -13.25
C THR A 353 29.27 25.07 -13.98
N THR A 354 29.47 24.53 -15.18
CA THR A 354 28.38 23.99 -16.00
C THR A 354 28.56 22.50 -16.22
N SER A 355 27.45 21.81 -16.46
CA SER A 355 27.47 20.52 -17.15
C SER A 355 26.28 20.41 -18.08
N ALA A 356 26.46 19.65 -19.16
CA ALA A 356 25.41 19.34 -20.10
C ALA A 356 25.67 17.96 -20.71
N SER A 357 24.61 17.29 -21.14
CA SER A 357 24.69 16.01 -21.84
C SER A 357 23.51 15.85 -22.77
N ASP A 358 23.70 15.09 -23.84
CA ASP A 358 22.66 14.81 -24.82
C ASP A 358 22.29 13.32 -24.81
N PRO A 359 20.98 12.94 -24.78
CA PRO A 359 20.58 11.54 -24.78
C PRO A 359 20.76 10.83 -26.13
N ASP A 360 20.72 11.55 -27.24
CA ASP A 360 20.87 11.06 -28.62
C ASP A 360 22.33 11.18 -29.13
N GLY A 361 23.11 12.07 -28.51
CA GLY A 361 24.54 12.27 -28.77
C GLY A 361 24.85 13.49 -29.65
N ASP A 362 23.88 14.39 -29.81
CA ASP A 362 23.99 15.57 -30.69
C ASP A 362 24.97 16.64 -30.15
N ALA A 363 25.43 17.50 -31.06
CA ALA A 363 26.50 18.46 -30.80
C ALA A 363 25.98 19.71 -30.06
N LEU A 364 26.20 19.76 -28.75
CA LEU A 364 25.66 20.80 -27.88
C LEU A 364 26.31 22.18 -28.05
N THR A 365 25.49 23.23 -27.92
CA THR A 365 25.90 24.62 -27.80
C THR A 365 25.42 25.22 -26.48
N CYS A 366 26.29 25.94 -25.77
CA CYS A 366 26.03 26.49 -24.44
C CYS A 366 26.25 28.01 -24.37
N SER A 367 25.32 28.69 -23.71
CA SER A 367 25.40 30.13 -23.43
C SER A 367 24.90 30.42 -22.01
N LEU A 368 25.66 31.19 -21.24
CA LEU A 368 25.31 31.62 -19.88
C LEU A 368 25.01 33.12 -19.88
N ASP A 369 23.78 33.49 -19.55
CA ASP A 369 23.42 34.86 -19.15
C ASP A 369 23.75 35.01 -17.66
N PHE A 370 24.36 36.13 -17.25
CA PHE A 370 24.74 36.36 -15.84
C PHE A 370 23.65 37.10 -15.04
N GLY A 371 22.58 37.57 -15.70
CA GLY A 371 21.46 38.26 -15.05
C GLY A 371 21.71 39.74 -14.76
N ASP A 372 22.87 40.28 -15.11
CA ASP A 372 23.24 41.71 -15.01
C ASP A 372 23.21 42.43 -16.37
N GLY A 373 22.79 41.74 -17.44
CA GLY A 373 22.81 42.22 -18.82
C GLY A 373 24.05 41.78 -19.62
N SER A 374 25.00 41.07 -18.99
CA SER A 374 26.12 40.43 -19.67
C SER A 374 25.90 38.91 -19.88
N SER A 375 26.55 38.34 -20.89
CA SER A 375 26.47 36.90 -21.19
C SER A 375 27.75 36.39 -21.86
N ALA A 376 27.97 35.08 -21.78
CA ALA A 376 29.08 34.37 -22.41
C ALA A 376 28.59 33.15 -23.21
N ALA A 377 29.16 32.95 -24.41
CA ALA A 377 29.15 31.64 -25.07
C ALA A 377 30.33 30.81 -24.54
N LEU A 378 30.12 29.51 -24.31
CA LEU A 378 31.12 28.62 -23.72
C LEU A 378 31.04 27.19 -24.28
N ASP A 379 32.15 26.48 -24.19
CA ASP A 379 32.17 25.03 -24.40
C ASP A 379 31.36 24.36 -23.27
N CYS A 380 30.40 23.51 -23.63
CA CYS A 380 29.54 22.83 -22.66
C CYS A 380 30.35 21.98 -21.68
N GLY A 381 30.10 22.14 -20.37
CA GLY A 381 30.86 21.45 -19.31
C GLY A 381 32.09 22.20 -18.80
N THR A 382 32.37 23.39 -19.32
CA THR A 382 33.44 24.25 -18.78
C THR A 382 32.97 25.15 -17.64
N ALA A 383 33.93 25.85 -17.02
CA ALA A 383 33.70 26.78 -15.93
C ALA A 383 34.17 28.18 -16.34
N VAL A 384 33.37 29.20 -16.03
CA VAL A 384 33.62 30.60 -16.40
C VAL A 384 33.56 31.49 -15.16
N GLY A 385 34.42 32.51 -15.11
CA GLY A 385 34.41 33.52 -14.05
C GLY A 385 33.66 34.77 -14.50
N HIS A 386 32.86 35.36 -13.61
CA HIS A 386 32.19 36.66 -13.82
C HIS A 386 32.31 37.52 -12.56
N THR A 387 32.19 38.85 -12.69
CA THR A 387 32.32 39.79 -11.56
C THR A 387 31.15 40.77 -11.49
N TYR A 388 30.29 40.59 -10.49
CA TYR A 388 29.18 41.49 -10.20
C TYR A 388 29.69 42.75 -9.49
N ALA A 389 29.81 43.84 -10.24
CA ALA A 389 30.46 45.08 -9.79
C ALA A 389 29.60 45.98 -8.88
N ALA A 390 28.29 45.76 -8.84
CA ALA A 390 27.33 46.52 -8.04
C ALA A 390 26.62 45.60 -7.04
N ALA A 391 26.02 46.17 -5.99
CA ALA A 391 25.15 45.43 -5.10
C ALA A 391 23.86 45.03 -5.82
N GLY A 392 23.41 43.80 -5.65
CA GLY A 392 22.22 43.27 -6.33
C GLY A 392 22.07 41.77 -6.25
N ARG A 393 20.84 41.30 -6.52
CA ARG A 393 20.49 39.88 -6.60
C ARG A 393 20.29 39.50 -8.07
N TYR A 394 21.19 38.68 -8.58
CA TYR A 394 21.30 38.32 -9.99
C TYR A 394 20.91 36.84 -10.18
N THR A 395 20.23 36.51 -11.28
CA THR A 395 19.94 35.12 -11.65
C THR A 395 20.66 34.79 -12.93
N ALA A 396 21.72 33.98 -12.84
CA ALA A 396 22.43 33.48 -14.00
C ALA A 396 21.65 32.31 -14.63
N VAL A 397 21.56 32.28 -15.95
CA VAL A 397 20.75 31.32 -16.72
C VAL A 397 21.62 30.66 -17.79
N LEU A 398 21.99 29.40 -17.56
CA LEU A 398 22.58 28.54 -18.59
C LEU A 398 21.47 28.11 -19.56
N THR A 399 21.66 28.32 -20.85
CA THR A 399 20.85 27.74 -21.93
C THR A 399 21.72 26.80 -22.77
N VAL A 400 21.22 25.59 -23.01
CA VAL A 400 21.85 24.54 -23.81
C VAL A 400 20.94 24.20 -25.00
N ARG A 401 21.51 23.93 -26.18
CA ARG A 401 20.75 23.49 -27.37
C ARG A 401 21.49 22.38 -28.13
N ASP A 402 20.73 21.44 -28.67
CA ASP A 402 21.23 20.29 -29.46
C ASP A 402 21.40 20.59 -30.97
N GLY A 403 20.80 21.67 -31.46
CA GLY A 403 20.78 22.01 -32.90
C GLY A 403 19.67 21.34 -33.70
N GLN A 404 19.04 20.30 -33.16
CA GLN A 404 17.91 19.56 -33.74
C GLN A 404 16.54 20.11 -33.32
N GLY A 405 16.49 20.90 -32.24
CA GLY A 405 15.33 21.66 -31.79
C GLY A 405 15.01 21.52 -30.29
N GLY A 406 15.69 20.64 -29.57
CA GLY A 406 15.61 20.56 -28.11
C GLY A 406 16.48 21.63 -27.45
N THR A 407 16.02 22.09 -26.29
CA THR A 407 16.72 23.07 -25.47
C THR A 407 16.54 22.77 -24.00
N ALA A 408 17.52 23.10 -23.19
CA ALA A 408 17.50 22.94 -21.74
C ALA A 408 18.00 24.20 -21.05
N ARG A 409 17.59 24.39 -19.79
CA ARG A 409 18.05 25.48 -18.93
C ARG A 409 18.37 25.02 -17.53
N ALA A 410 19.32 25.71 -16.91
CA ALA A 410 19.61 25.64 -15.49
C ALA A 410 19.88 27.05 -14.97
N GLU A 411 19.39 27.36 -13.77
CA GLU A 411 19.40 28.71 -13.21
C GLU A 411 20.07 28.71 -11.84
N GLN A 412 20.84 29.76 -11.53
CA GLN A 412 21.53 29.91 -10.25
C GLN A 412 21.52 31.37 -9.83
N THR A 413 21.00 31.65 -8.63
CA THR A 413 21.03 32.99 -8.04
C THR A 413 22.39 33.28 -7.40
N VAL A 414 22.84 34.52 -7.55
CA VAL A 414 23.98 35.13 -6.86
C VAL A 414 23.53 36.42 -6.20
N GLU A 415 24.01 36.71 -4.99
CA GLU A 415 23.68 37.92 -4.25
C GLU A 415 24.95 38.71 -3.89
N ALA A 416 25.21 39.77 -4.64
CA ALA A 416 26.27 40.72 -4.35
C ALA A 416 25.78 41.70 -3.28
N ALA A 417 26.16 41.47 -2.03
CA ALA A 417 25.76 42.27 -0.88
C ALA A 417 26.87 42.25 0.19
N SER A 418 27.12 43.40 0.81
CA SER A 418 27.97 43.46 2.00
C SER A 418 27.28 42.75 3.18
N PRO A 419 28.00 41.95 3.98
CA PRO A 419 27.46 41.44 5.24
C PRO A 419 27.09 42.59 6.17
N ASN A 420 25.90 42.50 6.78
CA ASN A 420 25.36 43.51 7.68
C ASN A 420 26.19 43.61 8.98
N GLN A 421 26.63 44.82 9.32
CA GLN A 421 27.38 45.12 10.53
C GLN A 421 26.43 45.61 11.63
N PRO A 422 26.52 45.13 12.88
CA PRO A 422 25.60 45.56 13.93
C PRO A 422 25.85 47.03 14.34
N PRO A 423 24.80 47.74 14.80
CA PRO A 423 24.92 49.09 15.30
C PRO A 423 25.67 49.15 16.63
N SER A 424 25.95 50.37 17.10
CA SER A 424 26.48 50.66 18.43
C SER A 424 25.52 51.54 19.24
N ALA A 425 25.62 51.43 20.57
CA ALA A 425 24.80 52.18 21.53
C ALA A 425 25.65 52.60 22.74
N THR A 426 25.37 53.77 23.31
CA THR A 426 25.88 54.22 24.61
C THR A 426 24.78 54.90 25.40
N LEU A 427 24.85 54.80 26.73
CA LEU A 427 23.95 55.43 27.69
C LEU A 427 24.76 55.87 28.92
N SER A 428 24.41 57.01 29.50
CA SER A 428 24.88 57.45 30.83
C SER A 428 23.81 58.28 31.53
N ALA A 429 23.78 58.23 32.87
CA ALA A 429 22.91 59.05 33.72
C ALA A 429 23.74 60.10 34.48
N ASP A 430 23.18 61.30 34.67
CA ASP A 430 23.75 62.36 35.50
C ASP A 430 22.64 63.21 36.17
N PRO A 431 22.51 63.23 37.52
CA PRO A 431 23.22 62.38 38.47
C PRO A 431 22.76 60.91 38.36
N ASP A 432 23.61 59.98 38.81
CA ASP A 432 23.25 58.56 38.98
C ASP A 432 22.64 58.24 40.36
N SER A 433 22.59 59.23 41.26
CA SER A 433 22.20 59.04 42.66
C SER A 433 21.65 60.32 43.30
N GLY A 434 20.72 60.17 44.26
CA GLY A 434 20.14 61.29 45.03
C GLY A 434 18.86 60.91 45.79
N THR A 435 18.10 61.89 46.28
CA THR A 435 16.82 61.69 46.97
C THR A 435 15.61 61.94 46.07
N ALA A 436 14.47 61.30 46.35
CA ALA A 436 13.23 61.53 45.63
C ALA A 436 12.65 62.93 45.92
N PRO A 437 12.09 63.65 44.92
CA PRO A 437 12.04 63.30 43.50
C PRO A 437 13.37 63.61 42.77
N LEU A 438 14.03 62.57 42.22
CA LEU A 438 15.33 62.73 41.57
C LEU A 438 15.18 63.01 40.07
N ASN A 439 15.61 64.20 39.65
CA ASN A 439 15.67 64.57 38.24
C ASN A 439 17.02 64.16 37.63
N VAL A 440 17.00 63.26 36.65
CA VAL A 440 18.18 62.68 35.99
C VAL A 440 18.24 63.07 34.53
N THR A 441 19.42 63.48 34.06
CA THR A 441 19.69 63.65 32.62
C THR A 441 20.36 62.41 32.06
N PHE A 442 19.65 61.69 31.19
CA PHE A 442 20.23 60.63 30.38
C PHE A 442 20.86 61.20 29.12
N ALA A 443 22.10 60.81 28.82
CA ALA A 443 22.75 61.05 27.54
C ALA A 443 22.86 59.72 26.78
N LEU A 444 22.38 59.69 25.53
CA LEU A 444 22.39 58.51 24.68
C LEU A 444 22.94 58.83 23.28
N THR A 445 23.70 57.90 22.70
CA THR A 445 24.09 57.95 21.29
C THR A 445 24.05 56.58 20.66
N SER A 446 23.65 56.51 19.40
CA SER A 446 23.74 55.31 18.56
C SER A 446 24.34 55.63 17.20
N SER A 447 24.92 54.63 16.55
CA SER A 447 25.41 54.74 15.17
C SER A 447 25.38 53.39 14.46
N ASP A 448 25.30 53.42 13.14
CA ASP A 448 25.29 52.23 12.29
C ASP A 448 26.48 52.25 11.31
N PRO A 449 27.26 51.17 11.15
CA PRO A 449 28.41 51.15 10.24
C PRO A 449 28.05 51.12 8.75
N ASP A 450 26.90 50.56 8.39
CA ASP A 450 26.43 50.44 6.99
C ASP A 450 25.51 51.61 6.59
N GLY A 451 25.03 52.37 7.58
CA GLY A 451 24.21 53.58 7.42
C GLY A 451 22.71 53.32 7.47
N ASP A 452 22.28 52.20 8.06
CA ASP A 452 20.88 51.79 8.10
C ASP A 452 20.01 52.56 9.10
N ALA A 453 18.69 52.45 8.91
CA ALA A 453 17.69 53.25 9.59
C ALA A 453 17.37 52.70 10.99
N LEU A 454 18.08 53.22 12.00
CA LEU A 454 17.96 52.75 13.38
C LEU A 454 16.56 52.96 14.00
N THR A 455 16.05 51.92 14.64
CA THR A 455 14.93 51.95 15.58
C THR A 455 15.46 51.81 17.00
N CYS A 456 15.10 52.73 17.90
CA CYS A 456 15.69 52.76 19.25
C CYS A 456 14.66 53.11 20.34
N SER A 457 14.87 52.58 21.53
CA SER A 457 14.06 52.83 22.72
C SER A 457 14.93 52.90 23.98
N LEU A 458 14.67 53.89 24.83
CA LEU A 458 15.19 53.96 26.20
C LEU A 458 14.06 53.59 27.16
N ASP A 459 14.23 52.50 27.90
CA ASP A 459 13.45 52.17 29.10
C ASP A 459 14.14 52.83 30.32
N PHE A 460 13.37 53.47 31.20
CA PHE A 460 13.90 54.13 32.40
C PHE A 460 13.92 53.23 33.64
N GLY A 461 13.40 52.00 33.55
CA GLY A 461 13.35 51.03 34.65
C GLY A 461 12.22 51.27 35.66
N ASP A 462 11.41 52.31 35.50
CA ASP A 462 10.22 52.64 36.29
C ASP A 462 8.89 52.26 35.59
N GLY A 463 8.98 51.60 34.43
CA GLY A 463 7.85 51.29 33.54
C GLY A 463 7.56 52.36 32.48
N GLN A 464 8.29 53.48 32.46
CA GLN A 464 8.23 54.48 31.39
C GLN A 464 9.32 54.22 30.35
N SER A 465 9.03 54.56 29.09
CA SER A 465 9.99 54.43 27.99
C SER A 465 9.82 55.50 26.91
N LEU A 466 10.90 55.78 26.18
CA LEU A 466 10.96 56.81 25.14
C LEU A 466 11.64 56.28 23.87
N ALA A 467 10.94 56.36 22.73
CA ALA A 467 11.51 56.06 21.42
C ALA A 467 12.42 57.19 20.94
N ARG A 468 13.74 57.04 21.11
CA ARG A 468 14.75 58.04 20.73
C ARG A 468 16.11 57.39 20.51
N CYS A 469 16.85 57.78 19.47
CA CYS A 469 18.17 57.22 19.15
C CYS A 469 19.37 58.06 19.63
N SER A 470 19.23 59.37 19.88
CA SER A 470 20.36 60.20 20.31
C SER A 470 19.99 61.52 21.01
N GLY A 471 20.96 62.04 21.77
CA GLY A 471 20.90 63.33 22.47
C GLY A 471 20.74 63.17 23.98
N SER A 472 20.26 64.23 24.64
CA SER A 472 19.98 64.23 26.08
C SER A 472 18.48 64.26 26.35
N VAL A 473 18.07 63.58 27.43
CA VAL A 473 16.68 63.46 27.89
C VAL A 473 16.66 63.60 29.40
N ALA A 474 15.77 64.43 29.94
CA ALA A 474 15.51 64.48 31.38
C ALA A 474 14.38 63.52 31.75
N HIS A 475 14.55 62.80 32.86
CA HIS A 475 13.53 61.95 33.50
C HIS A 475 13.44 62.31 34.99
N SER A 476 12.32 62.00 35.64
CA SER A 476 12.14 62.23 37.08
C SER A 476 11.67 60.96 37.75
N TYR A 477 12.36 60.56 38.82
CA TYR A 477 12.01 59.42 39.65
C TYR A 477 11.39 59.93 40.96
N ASP A 478 10.06 59.91 41.02
CA ASP A 478 9.28 60.46 42.14
C ASP A 478 9.22 59.54 43.37
N GLN A 479 9.80 58.34 43.30
CA GLN A 479 9.79 57.33 44.37
C GLN A 479 11.22 56.83 44.65
N PRO A 480 11.50 56.36 45.89
CA PRO A 480 12.75 55.67 46.20
C PRO A 480 12.90 54.34 45.46
N GLY A 481 14.14 53.96 45.14
CA GLY A 481 14.47 52.70 44.48
C GLY A 481 15.74 52.75 43.62
N THR A 482 16.24 51.59 43.24
CA THR A 482 17.33 51.44 42.27
C THR A 482 16.73 51.09 40.90
N TYR A 483 16.80 52.04 39.95
CA TYR A 483 16.23 51.95 38.61
C TYR A 483 17.29 51.55 37.57
N ARG A 484 16.96 50.58 36.73
CA ARG A 484 17.85 50.01 35.70
C ARG A 484 17.42 50.45 34.31
N SER A 485 17.92 51.59 33.86
CA SER A 485 17.64 52.13 32.53
C SER A 485 18.36 51.35 31.44
N VAL A 486 17.66 51.04 30.35
CA VAL A 486 18.14 50.24 29.23
C VAL A 486 17.86 50.95 27.90
N PHE A 487 18.92 51.37 27.22
CA PHE A 487 18.86 51.86 25.85
C PHE A 487 19.08 50.71 24.88
N SER A 488 18.12 50.48 23.98
CA SER A 488 18.14 49.43 22.95
C SER A 488 18.09 50.03 21.55
N VAL A 489 18.84 49.44 20.62
CA VAL A 489 19.00 49.89 19.23
C VAL A 489 18.95 48.68 18.28
N GLU A 490 18.21 48.79 17.17
CA GLU A 490 18.24 47.83 16.06
C GLU A 490 18.25 48.51 14.69
N ASP A 491 18.84 47.85 13.69
CA ASP A 491 19.07 48.37 12.33
C ASP A 491 17.97 48.02 11.30
N GLY A 492 16.97 47.22 11.70
CA GLY A 492 15.92 46.70 10.81
C GLY A 492 16.37 45.58 9.86
N ARG A 493 17.63 45.15 9.91
CA ARG A 493 18.23 44.07 9.11
C ARG A 493 18.72 42.88 9.94
N GLY A 494 18.83 43.04 11.26
CA GLY A 494 19.07 41.98 12.24
C GLY A 494 20.19 42.27 13.24
N GLY A 495 20.96 43.34 13.04
CA GLY A 495 21.93 43.83 14.01
C GLY A 495 21.24 44.57 15.17
N ARG A 496 21.74 44.35 16.38
CA ARG A 496 21.21 44.92 17.61
C ARG A 496 22.33 45.31 18.57
N ALA A 497 22.11 46.36 19.35
CA ALA A 497 22.98 46.79 20.43
C ALA A 497 22.16 47.32 21.61
N SER A 498 22.75 47.30 22.80
CA SER A 498 22.18 47.91 23.99
C SER A 498 23.26 48.54 24.88
N ALA A 499 22.85 49.50 25.70
CA ALA A 499 23.66 50.14 26.73
C ALA A 499 22.78 50.44 27.95
N GLU A 500 23.36 50.47 29.14
CA GLU A 500 22.59 50.46 30.40
C GLU A 500 23.17 51.48 31.40
N ALA A 501 22.32 51.99 32.28
CA ALA A 501 22.70 52.88 33.38
C ALA A 501 21.84 52.58 34.61
N LEU A 502 22.43 52.66 35.81
CA LEU A 502 21.72 52.57 37.07
C LEU A 502 21.45 53.96 37.63
N VAL A 503 20.30 54.16 38.24
CA VAL A 503 19.94 55.35 39.02
C VAL A 503 19.49 54.93 40.41
N ARG A 504 19.97 55.59 41.46
CA ARG A 504 19.70 55.26 42.86
C ARG A 504 18.97 56.40 43.56
N VAL A 505 17.75 56.14 44.01
CA VAL A 505 16.88 57.15 44.61
C VAL A 505 16.59 56.77 46.06
N ALA A 506 17.04 57.60 47.00
CA ALA A 506 16.75 57.46 48.42
C ALA A 506 15.42 58.16 48.80
N ALA A 507 14.86 57.80 49.96
CA ALA A 507 13.77 58.55 50.57
C ALA A 507 14.22 59.99 50.91
N PRO A 508 13.32 60.98 50.82
CA PRO A 508 13.51 62.24 51.54
C PRO A 508 13.30 61.96 53.03
N SER A 509 14.20 62.44 53.90
CA SER A 509 14.03 62.29 55.35
C SER A 509 12.78 63.03 55.84
N ASN A 510 12.22 62.54 56.95
CA ASN A 510 10.95 62.99 57.52
C ASN A 510 11.17 63.73 58.86
N PRO A 511 11.70 64.97 58.84
CA PRO A 511 12.21 65.64 60.04
C PRO A 511 11.12 65.82 61.10
N GLY A 512 11.37 65.30 62.32
CA GLY A 512 10.40 65.26 63.42
C GLY A 512 9.82 63.86 63.73
N ALA A 513 10.35 62.79 63.14
CA ALA A 513 9.95 61.40 63.40
C ALA A 513 11.12 60.44 63.15
N PHE A 514 11.12 59.29 63.84
CA PHE A 514 12.26 58.36 63.83
C PHE A 514 12.57 57.82 62.42
N ASP A 515 13.82 57.94 61.98
CA ASP A 515 14.32 57.49 60.66
C ASP A 515 15.37 56.36 60.81
N ILE A 516 15.23 55.28 60.03
CA ILE A 516 16.23 54.19 59.97
C ILE A 516 16.86 54.15 58.58
N GLN A 517 17.96 54.88 58.41
CA GLN A 517 18.75 54.83 57.18
C GLN A 517 19.51 53.51 57.07
N ILE A 518 19.31 52.78 55.96
CA ILE A 518 20.02 51.53 55.66
C ILE A 518 21.09 51.77 54.59
N LEU A 519 22.33 51.35 54.88
CA LEU A 519 23.47 51.43 53.96
C LEU A 519 24.04 50.02 53.72
N PHE A 520 23.82 49.47 52.54
CA PHE A 520 24.39 48.18 52.16
C PHE A 520 25.89 48.29 51.85
N VAL A 521 26.67 47.30 52.28
CA VAL A 521 28.09 47.13 51.91
C VAL A 521 28.23 46.86 50.40
N GLU A 522 27.42 45.94 49.88
CA GLU A 522 27.19 45.69 48.46
C GLU A 522 25.67 45.55 48.24
N GLU A 523 25.14 46.11 47.14
CA GLU A 523 23.71 46.07 46.85
C GLU A 523 23.22 44.61 46.71
N PRO A 524 22.16 44.20 47.43
CA PRO A 524 21.56 42.89 47.19
C PRO A 524 21.11 42.77 45.73
N ALA A 525 21.65 41.77 45.02
CA ALA A 525 21.28 41.49 43.62
C ALA A 525 19.81 41.04 43.46
N ASP A 526 19.16 40.66 44.56
CA ASP A 526 17.76 40.29 44.67
C ASP A 526 16.97 41.46 45.31
N PRO A 527 16.00 42.07 44.61
CA PRO A 527 15.30 43.25 45.10
C PRO A 527 14.37 42.96 46.29
N ASP A 528 13.90 41.73 46.47
CA ASP A 528 13.04 41.36 47.60
C ASP A 528 13.85 41.37 48.91
N VAL A 529 15.16 41.07 48.84
CA VAL A 529 16.06 41.16 50.00
C VAL A 529 16.18 42.62 50.45
N ARG A 530 16.41 43.57 49.53
CA ARG A 530 16.43 45.01 49.85
C ARG A 530 15.09 45.46 50.42
N ALA A 531 13.97 45.03 49.82
CA ALA A 531 12.63 45.36 50.29
C ALA A 531 12.35 44.83 51.72
N ALA A 532 12.85 43.65 52.08
CA ALA A 532 12.68 43.10 53.43
C ALA A 532 13.42 43.91 54.51
N PHE A 533 14.60 44.47 54.18
CA PHE A 533 15.29 45.45 55.03
C PHE A 533 14.52 46.77 55.14
N GLU A 534 14.02 47.31 54.03
CA GLU A 534 13.25 48.57 54.00
C GLU A 534 11.91 48.44 54.76
N ASN A 535 11.22 47.30 54.64
CA ASN A 535 10.03 47.00 55.42
C ASN A 535 10.32 46.86 56.92
N ALA A 536 11.45 46.24 57.31
CA ALA A 536 11.84 46.08 58.70
C ALA A 536 12.13 47.44 59.37
N ALA A 537 12.79 48.36 58.67
CA ALA A 537 12.93 49.75 59.11
C ALA A 537 11.56 50.40 59.34
N VAL A 538 10.71 50.43 58.31
CA VAL A 538 9.36 51.00 58.37
C VAL A 538 8.48 50.37 59.47
N ARG A 539 8.70 49.09 59.80
CA ARG A 539 7.98 48.38 60.89
C ARG A 539 8.44 48.81 62.28
N TRP A 540 9.72 49.17 62.47
CA TRP A 540 10.25 49.77 63.69
C TRP A 540 9.93 51.28 63.79
N GLU A 541 9.92 52.02 62.69
CA GLU A 541 9.50 53.44 62.64
C GLU A 541 8.01 53.63 63.01
N GLN A 542 7.17 52.61 62.83
CA GLN A 542 5.79 52.61 63.36
C GLN A 542 5.73 52.51 64.89
N VAL A 543 6.76 51.93 65.51
CA VAL A 543 6.91 51.72 66.96
C VAL A 543 7.64 52.90 67.59
N LEU A 544 8.63 53.46 66.92
CA LEU A 544 9.49 54.55 67.40
C LEU A 544 8.97 55.89 66.87
N THR A 545 8.45 56.73 67.77
CA THR A 545 7.66 57.92 67.41
C THR A 545 8.24 59.24 67.90
N GLY A 546 9.49 59.24 68.36
CA GLY A 546 10.21 60.43 68.77
C GLY A 546 11.58 60.52 68.10
N ASP A 547 11.71 61.57 67.30
CA ASP A 547 12.93 62.28 66.90
C ASP A 547 14.00 62.26 68.02
N LEU A 548 15.15 61.62 67.79
CA LEU A 548 16.36 61.78 68.62
C LEU A 548 17.25 62.88 68.02
N ARG A 549 18.34 63.25 68.71
CA ARG A 549 19.25 64.29 68.17
C ARG A 549 20.08 63.76 67.01
N ASP A 550 20.24 64.57 65.96
CA ASP A 550 21.21 64.35 64.89
C ASP A 550 22.62 64.02 65.45
N VAL A 551 23.33 63.11 64.82
CA VAL A 551 24.75 62.86 65.12
C VAL A 551 25.62 63.19 63.91
N GLN A 552 26.50 64.18 64.06
CA GLN A 552 27.55 64.47 63.07
C GLN A 552 28.63 63.38 63.15
N ALA A 553 28.44 62.30 62.39
CA ALA A 553 29.27 61.11 62.45
C ALA A 553 30.49 61.17 61.51
N ASN A 554 31.56 60.49 61.94
CA ASN A 554 32.79 60.28 61.19
C ASN A 554 33.31 58.87 61.52
N VAL A 555 32.66 57.87 60.93
CA VAL A 555 32.93 56.44 61.14
C VAL A 555 33.94 55.96 60.11
N SER A 556 35.02 55.34 60.58
CA SER A 556 36.05 54.79 59.69
C SER A 556 35.57 53.52 59.00
N ALA A 557 36.00 53.28 57.77
CA ALA A 557 35.83 51.98 57.13
C ALA A 557 36.52 50.89 57.96
N GLY A 558 35.91 49.71 58.10
CA GLY A 558 36.47 48.60 58.88
C GLY A 558 36.48 48.80 60.41
N SER A 559 35.65 49.69 60.98
CA SER A 559 35.65 49.99 62.43
C SER A 559 34.55 49.29 63.24
N CYS A 560 33.54 48.72 62.57
CA CYS A 560 32.41 47.99 63.16
C CYS A 560 32.33 46.54 62.62
N LEU A 561 32.51 46.38 61.31
CA LEU A 561 32.70 45.11 60.60
C LEU A 561 33.91 45.27 59.69
N ASP A 562 34.70 44.20 59.45
CA ASP A 562 35.86 44.24 58.54
C ASP A 562 35.53 44.77 57.13
N SER A 563 34.25 44.66 56.73
CA SER A 563 33.67 45.07 55.47
C SER A 563 33.01 46.46 55.46
N ASN A 564 32.77 47.12 56.60
CA ASN A 564 31.90 48.31 56.62
C ASN A 564 32.50 49.50 55.83
N PRO A 565 31.72 50.19 54.99
CA PRO A 565 32.14 51.45 54.38
C PRO A 565 32.36 52.53 55.46
N GLY A 566 33.24 53.48 55.17
CA GLY A 566 33.41 54.67 56.01
C GLY A 566 32.28 55.65 55.75
N TYR A 567 31.73 56.25 56.82
CA TYR A 567 30.64 57.21 56.74
C TYR A 567 31.07 58.56 57.35
N GLN A 568 30.87 59.63 56.59
CA GLN A 568 31.06 61.00 57.06
C GLN A 568 29.85 61.84 56.64
N GLY A 569 29.04 62.24 57.61
CA GLY A 569 27.75 62.89 57.35
C GLY A 569 26.99 63.21 58.63
N THR A 570 25.75 63.66 58.48
CA THR A 570 24.81 63.80 59.59
C THR A 570 23.88 62.60 59.56
N ILE A 571 23.88 61.83 60.64
CA ILE A 571 22.92 60.74 60.85
C ILE A 571 21.73 61.34 61.58
N ASP A 572 20.60 61.41 60.87
CA ASP A 572 19.28 61.46 61.49
C ASP A 572 19.05 60.11 62.20
N ASP A 573 18.51 60.15 63.42
CA ASP A 573 18.19 58.98 64.26
C ASP A 573 19.17 57.80 64.28
N LEU A 574 19.07 56.86 63.33
CA LEU A 574 19.88 55.64 63.27
C LEU A 574 20.31 55.29 61.83
N LEU A 575 21.63 55.16 61.62
CA LEU A 575 22.21 54.53 60.42
C LEU A 575 22.57 53.07 60.70
N ILE A 576 22.12 52.16 59.85
CA ILE A 576 22.46 50.73 59.91
C ILE A 576 23.27 50.33 58.68
N VAL A 577 24.46 49.77 58.88
CA VAL A 577 25.21 49.11 57.80
C VAL A 577 24.78 47.65 57.68
N ALA A 578 24.27 47.26 56.52
CA ALA A 578 23.84 45.90 56.20
C ALA A 578 24.84 45.17 55.30
N ASP A 579 25.28 43.97 55.68
CA ASP A 579 26.24 43.15 54.94
C ASP A 579 25.65 41.75 54.66
N VAL A 580 25.70 41.32 53.40
CA VAL A 580 25.05 40.09 52.90
C VAL A 580 26.11 39.19 52.28
N VAL A 581 26.71 38.32 53.09
CA VAL A 581 27.90 37.53 52.74
C VAL A 581 27.88 36.18 53.44
N PRO A 582 28.60 35.16 52.96
CA PRO A 582 28.69 33.88 53.66
C PRO A 582 29.24 34.04 55.09
N ILE A 583 28.64 33.38 56.08
CA ILE A 583 29.04 33.38 57.49
C ILE A 583 29.58 32.00 57.86
N ASP A 584 28.71 30.99 57.91
CA ASP A 584 29.08 29.58 58.18
C ASP A 584 28.40 28.58 57.23
N GLY A 585 27.48 29.03 56.39
CA GLY A 585 26.83 28.27 55.33
C GLY A 585 25.38 27.94 55.65
N ALA A 586 24.87 26.84 55.08
CA ALA A 586 23.46 26.54 55.21
C ALA A 586 23.11 25.98 56.60
N TYR A 587 22.00 26.48 57.18
CA TYR A 587 21.42 26.05 58.47
C TYR A 587 22.24 26.42 59.72
N GLY A 588 23.09 27.44 59.63
CA GLY A 588 23.90 27.96 60.73
C GLY A 588 23.38 29.29 61.26
N ILE A 589 24.22 30.32 61.23
CA ILE A 589 23.89 31.68 61.68
C ILE A 589 23.07 32.39 60.60
N LEU A 590 21.75 32.57 60.83
CA LEU A 590 20.84 33.24 59.89
C LEU A 590 21.23 34.72 59.69
N GLY A 591 21.50 35.38 60.81
CA GLY A 591 21.97 36.75 60.90
C GLY A 591 22.71 37.02 62.20
N SER A 592 23.23 38.23 62.34
CA SER A 592 23.69 38.80 63.61
C SER A 592 23.78 40.32 63.50
N ALA A 593 23.35 41.02 64.55
CA ALA A 593 23.29 42.48 64.54
C ALA A 593 23.52 43.12 65.91
N GLY A 594 23.72 44.43 65.91
CA GLY A 594 23.86 45.22 67.13
C GLY A 594 24.32 46.66 66.91
N PRO A 595 24.33 47.48 67.96
CA PRO A 595 24.89 48.82 67.92
C PRO A 595 26.43 48.79 67.87
N CYS A 596 27.02 49.62 67.00
CA CYS A 596 28.46 49.88 67.02
C CYS A 596 28.79 51.19 67.74
N TYR A 597 27.97 52.24 67.57
CA TYR A 597 28.11 53.51 68.28
C TYR A 597 26.78 54.00 68.87
N VAL A 598 26.88 54.51 70.10
CA VAL A 598 25.78 55.05 70.91
C VAL A 598 26.03 56.52 71.28
N ARG A 599 24.96 57.28 71.53
CA ARG A 599 25.00 58.72 71.86
C ARG A 599 25.65 58.94 73.24
N GLY A 600 26.81 59.62 73.25
CA GLY A 600 27.67 59.73 74.44
C GLY A 600 27.33 60.83 75.46
N ASP A 601 26.34 61.69 75.18
CA ASP A 601 26.07 62.90 75.97
C ASP A 601 25.27 62.62 77.26
N ALA A 602 25.97 62.26 78.33
CA ALA A 602 25.36 61.96 79.63
C ALA A 602 24.46 63.10 80.13
N GLY A 603 23.16 62.82 80.31
CA GLY A 603 22.15 63.77 80.75
C GLY A 603 21.19 64.27 79.66
N GLN A 604 21.35 63.84 78.41
CA GLN A 604 20.31 63.95 77.38
C GLN A 604 19.31 62.78 77.50
N ALA A 605 18.10 62.95 76.95
CA ALA A 605 17.06 61.92 76.97
C ALA A 605 17.41 60.69 76.11
N ASP A 606 18.20 60.90 75.05
CA ASP A 606 18.70 59.88 74.12
C ASP A 606 20.08 59.32 74.52
N TYR A 607 20.49 59.51 75.78
CA TYR A 607 21.80 59.07 76.24
C TYR A 607 21.94 57.54 76.18
N TYR A 608 23.06 57.10 75.60
CA TYR A 608 23.38 55.70 75.33
C TYR A 608 22.48 55.00 74.30
N LEU A 609 21.56 55.71 73.63
CA LEU A 609 20.82 55.16 72.49
C LEU A 609 21.73 55.01 71.25
N PRO A 610 21.61 53.91 70.48
CA PRO A 610 22.29 53.70 69.21
C PRO A 610 22.08 54.86 68.22
N TYR A 611 23.14 55.21 67.49
CA TYR A 611 23.05 56.05 66.27
C TYR A 611 23.73 55.41 65.06
N PHE A 612 24.61 54.43 65.27
CA PHE A 612 25.22 53.66 64.18
C PHE A 612 25.25 52.18 64.54
N GLY A 613 24.65 51.37 63.67
CA GLY A 613 24.46 49.94 63.85
C GLY A 613 25.04 49.10 62.72
N ILE A 614 25.08 47.79 62.95
CA ILE A 614 25.50 46.78 61.98
C ILE A 614 24.52 45.61 61.96
N MET A 615 24.25 45.09 60.77
CA MET A 615 23.49 43.85 60.52
C MET A 615 24.25 43.01 59.50
N LYS A 616 24.43 41.72 59.78
CA LYS A 616 25.11 40.78 58.88
C LYS A 616 24.28 39.52 58.68
N PHE A 617 24.05 39.12 57.43
CA PHE A 617 23.17 37.99 57.07
C PHE A 617 23.90 36.96 56.19
N ASP A 618 23.72 35.66 56.46
CA ASP A 618 24.34 34.61 55.64
C ASP A 618 23.62 34.46 54.30
N SER A 619 24.33 34.81 53.24
CA SER A 619 23.83 34.71 51.86
C SER A 619 23.56 33.27 51.41
N ALA A 620 24.08 32.25 52.11
CA ALA A 620 23.74 30.85 51.89
C ALA A 620 22.33 30.46 52.39
N ASP A 621 21.74 31.22 53.31
CA ASP A 621 20.44 30.93 53.93
C ASP A 621 19.29 31.82 53.44
N LEU A 622 19.58 32.94 52.76
CA LEU A 622 18.57 33.85 52.20
C LEU A 622 17.52 33.14 51.34
N ASP A 623 17.92 32.27 50.41
CA ASP A 623 16.99 31.53 49.54
C ASP A 623 16.00 30.68 50.34
N ARG A 624 16.45 30.05 51.44
CA ARG A 624 15.57 29.28 52.34
C ARG A 624 14.65 30.21 53.13
N MET A 625 15.17 31.33 53.63
CA MET A 625 14.38 32.28 54.40
C MET A 625 13.30 32.97 53.54
N LYS A 626 13.57 33.23 52.26
CA LYS A 626 12.55 33.65 51.28
C LYS A 626 11.50 32.56 51.05
N GLN A 627 11.91 31.31 50.80
CA GLN A 627 11.00 30.18 50.56
C GLN A 627 10.11 29.85 51.77
N ASN A 628 10.63 29.99 52.99
CA ASN A 628 9.90 29.73 54.23
C ASN A 628 9.09 30.94 54.72
N GLY A 629 9.26 32.13 54.11
CA GLY A 629 8.61 33.38 54.55
C GLY A 629 9.19 33.98 55.83
N THR A 630 10.37 33.54 56.29
CA THR A 630 10.99 34.01 57.54
C THR A 630 11.94 35.19 57.36
N LEU A 631 12.36 35.52 56.13
CA LEU A 631 13.40 36.52 55.88
C LEU A 631 13.11 37.88 56.55
N GLU A 632 11.92 38.42 56.32
CA GLU A 632 11.49 39.72 56.84
C GLU A 632 11.38 39.72 58.38
N VAL A 633 10.98 38.60 58.98
CA VAL A 633 10.88 38.43 60.44
C VAL A 633 12.28 38.38 61.07
N VAL A 634 13.23 37.64 60.48
CA VAL A 634 14.61 37.58 61.00
C VAL A 634 15.32 38.92 60.84
N ILE A 635 15.10 39.63 59.72
CA ILE A 635 15.62 41.00 59.55
C ILE A 635 15.02 41.95 60.59
N LEU A 636 13.71 41.87 60.86
CA LEU A 636 13.05 42.68 61.88
C LEU A 636 13.61 42.43 63.29
N HIS A 637 13.79 41.15 63.65
CA HIS A 637 14.39 40.70 64.91
C HIS A 637 15.81 41.25 65.10
N GLU A 638 16.70 41.03 64.11
CA GLU A 638 18.09 41.51 64.15
C GLU A 638 18.16 43.05 64.20
N MET A 639 17.26 43.75 63.51
CA MET A 639 17.16 45.20 63.60
C MET A 639 16.74 45.67 65.01
N GLY A 640 15.97 44.86 65.74
CA GLY A 640 15.69 45.06 67.16
C GLY A 640 16.94 45.01 68.03
N HIS A 641 17.89 44.11 67.75
CA HIS A 641 19.18 44.08 68.43
C HIS A 641 20.03 45.33 68.14
N VAL A 642 19.92 45.92 66.95
CA VAL A 642 20.56 47.22 66.64
C VAL A 642 20.02 48.34 67.52
N LEU A 643 18.71 48.36 67.75
CA LEU A 643 18.02 49.33 68.61
C LEU A 643 18.31 49.15 70.11
N GLY A 644 18.97 48.06 70.52
CA GLY A 644 19.38 47.83 71.90
C GLY A 644 18.63 46.72 72.63
N LEU A 645 17.63 46.08 72.00
CA LEU A 645 16.92 44.94 72.58
C LEU A 645 17.91 43.79 72.80
N GLY A 646 18.01 43.30 74.04
CA GLY A 646 19.00 42.29 74.44
C GLY A 646 20.43 42.81 74.56
N THR A 647 20.88 43.61 73.59
CA THR A 647 22.27 44.09 73.47
C THR A 647 22.63 45.20 74.46
N LEU A 648 21.65 45.99 74.93
CA LEU A 648 21.88 47.10 75.86
C LEU A 648 21.29 46.90 77.28
N TRP A 649 20.55 45.83 77.55
CA TRP A 649 19.81 45.65 78.82
C TRP A 649 20.67 45.62 80.11
N GLU A 650 21.95 45.25 80.01
CA GLU A 650 22.95 45.26 81.11
C GLU A 650 24.16 46.18 80.75
N ALA A 651 23.99 47.12 79.81
CA ALA A 651 25.09 47.93 79.26
C ALA A 651 24.98 49.42 79.61
N GLY A 652 26.13 50.06 79.86
CA GLY A 652 26.23 51.50 80.06
C GLY A 652 25.47 52.00 81.30
N PRO A 653 24.40 52.81 81.14
CA PRO A 653 23.55 53.23 82.26
C PRO A 653 22.49 52.19 82.65
N PHE A 654 22.24 51.18 81.80
CA PHE A 654 21.15 50.23 81.96
C PHE A 654 21.57 49.02 82.78
N ALA A 655 20.67 48.57 83.66
CA ALA A 655 20.87 47.43 84.55
C ALA A 655 19.52 46.75 84.83
N PHE A 656 18.80 46.41 83.75
CA PHE A 656 17.45 45.83 83.82
C PHE A 656 17.45 44.32 84.03
N LEU A 657 18.60 43.64 83.89
CA LEU A 657 18.73 42.21 84.14
C LEU A 657 19.00 41.91 85.61
N ASN A 658 18.11 41.13 86.22
CA ASN A 658 18.30 40.50 87.51
C ASN A 658 18.69 39.03 87.29
N HIS A 659 19.78 38.56 87.91
CA HIS A 659 20.28 37.20 87.70
C HIS A 659 21.01 36.63 88.91
N ASN A 660 21.12 35.31 88.97
CA ASN A 660 21.57 34.58 90.17
C ASN A 660 23.07 34.22 90.21
N ALA A 661 23.91 34.84 89.37
CA ALA A 661 25.33 34.52 89.23
C ALA A 661 26.23 35.78 89.18
N ALA A 662 27.50 35.60 88.82
CA ALA A 662 28.48 36.69 88.69
C ALA A 662 28.39 37.44 87.34
N SER A 663 27.72 36.84 86.36
CA SER A 663 27.33 37.44 85.08
C SER A 663 26.02 36.80 84.63
N CYS A 664 25.24 37.49 83.81
CA CYS A 664 24.03 36.91 83.24
C CYS A 664 24.32 35.62 82.44
N GLN A 665 25.45 35.57 81.73
CA GLN A 665 25.89 34.42 80.94
C GLN A 665 26.16 33.16 81.80
N ASP A 666 26.56 33.32 83.06
CA ASP A 666 26.76 32.21 84.01
C ASP A 666 25.47 31.80 84.75
N ALA A 667 24.40 32.61 84.70
CA ALA A 667 23.22 32.45 85.54
C ALA A 667 22.34 31.25 85.15
N SER A 668 21.69 30.62 86.13
CA SER A 668 20.69 29.56 85.85
C SER A 668 19.28 30.12 85.69
N ASP A 669 19.05 31.38 86.08
CA ASP A 669 17.80 32.11 85.89
C ASP A 669 18.10 33.60 85.76
N VAL A 670 17.33 34.27 84.90
CA VAL A 670 17.47 35.66 84.49
C VAL A 670 16.08 36.27 84.30
N THR A 671 15.85 37.44 84.87
CA THR A 671 14.60 38.19 84.75
C THR A 671 14.85 39.66 84.41
N TYR A 672 13.83 40.33 83.87
CA TYR A 672 13.87 41.73 83.46
C TYR A 672 13.02 42.60 84.39
N ASP A 673 13.62 43.65 84.95
CA ASP A 673 13.01 44.56 85.95
C ASP A 673 12.83 46.00 85.40
N GLY A 674 12.77 46.15 84.07
CA GLY A 674 12.42 47.42 83.43
C GLY A 674 10.92 47.73 83.63
N PRO A 675 10.57 48.91 84.18
CA PRO A 675 9.20 49.19 84.63
C PRO A 675 8.17 49.21 83.49
N ALA A 676 8.51 49.68 82.30
CA ALA A 676 7.58 49.78 81.18
C ALA A 676 7.30 48.40 80.54
N ALA A 677 8.31 47.54 80.42
CA ALA A 677 8.12 46.14 80.06
C ALA A 677 7.30 45.38 81.11
N MET A 678 7.54 45.61 82.41
CA MET A 678 6.78 45.00 83.50
C MET A 678 5.31 45.46 83.52
N ASP A 679 5.01 46.75 83.29
CA ASP A 679 3.64 47.24 83.13
C ASP A 679 2.95 46.61 81.89
N ALA A 680 3.68 46.44 80.79
CA ALA A 680 3.17 45.78 79.58
C ALA A 680 2.91 44.27 79.80
N TRP A 681 3.77 43.58 80.56
CA TRP A 681 3.63 42.18 80.96
C TRP A 681 2.37 41.97 81.81
N HIS A 682 2.17 42.78 82.84
CA HIS A 682 0.92 42.77 83.62
C HIS A 682 -0.32 43.11 82.77
N ALA A 683 -0.18 43.98 81.76
CA ALA A 683 -1.27 44.31 80.82
C ALA A 683 -1.68 43.15 79.89
N LEU A 684 -0.82 42.13 79.71
CA LEU A 684 -1.18 40.86 79.05
C LEU A 684 -1.91 39.86 80.00
N GLY A 685 -2.16 40.26 81.25
CA GLY A 685 -2.76 39.41 82.29
C GLY A 685 -1.75 38.53 83.03
N ALA A 686 -0.45 38.76 82.84
CA ALA A 686 0.61 38.02 83.50
C ALA A 686 0.73 38.33 84.99
N VAL A 687 1.41 37.45 85.71
CA VAL A 687 1.73 37.58 87.13
C VAL A 687 3.10 36.98 87.39
N GLY A 688 3.97 37.69 88.12
CA GLY A 688 5.36 37.30 88.32
C GLY A 688 6.34 38.11 87.45
N GLU A 689 7.57 37.64 87.37
CA GLU A 689 8.69 38.35 86.72
C GLU A 689 8.73 38.10 85.21
N VAL A 690 9.20 39.07 84.41
CA VAL A 690 9.47 38.85 82.98
C VAL A 690 10.74 38.00 82.82
N HIS A 691 10.62 36.82 82.22
CA HIS A 691 11.74 35.90 82.07
C HIS A 691 12.57 36.13 80.79
N VAL A 692 13.88 36.20 80.97
CA VAL A 692 14.91 36.33 79.91
C VAL A 692 15.55 34.98 79.65
N GLU A 693 16.00 34.73 78.42
CA GLU A 693 16.53 33.44 78.00
C GLU A 693 17.80 33.07 78.78
N ASN A 694 17.77 31.90 79.43
CA ASN A 694 18.81 31.39 80.32
C ASN A 694 19.56 30.17 79.73
N THR A 695 19.13 29.68 78.57
CA THR A 695 19.73 28.61 77.78
C THR A 695 20.36 29.15 76.48
N GLY A 696 20.75 28.27 75.55
CA GLY A 696 21.43 28.66 74.30
C GLY A 696 22.91 29.02 74.48
N GLY A 697 23.48 29.68 73.48
CA GLY A 697 24.86 30.17 73.48
C GLY A 697 24.96 31.66 73.88
N ALA A 698 26.16 32.23 73.86
CA ALA A 698 26.38 33.64 74.22
C ALA A 698 25.69 34.66 73.28
N GLY A 699 25.28 34.24 72.07
CA GLY A 699 24.45 35.03 71.16
C GLY A 699 22.94 34.84 71.35
N THR A 700 22.51 33.96 72.26
CA THR A 700 21.08 33.69 72.54
C THR A 700 20.73 34.06 73.98
N LYS A 701 21.51 33.55 74.93
CA LYS A 701 21.34 33.78 76.35
C LYS A 701 21.48 35.27 76.69
N CYS A 702 20.63 35.78 77.58
CA CYS A 702 20.55 37.18 78.02
C CYS A 702 20.13 38.21 76.96
N GLY A 703 20.25 37.91 75.66
CA GLY A 703 19.84 38.79 74.57
C GLY A 703 18.36 38.69 74.16
N HIS A 704 17.63 37.72 74.71
CA HIS A 704 16.29 37.34 74.23
C HIS A 704 15.31 37.15 75.37
N TRP A 705 14.02 37.27 75.06
CA TRP A 705 12.97 36.73 75.94
C TRP A 705 13.03 35.21 76.00
N ARG A 706 12.64 34.64 77.13
CA ARG A 706 12.71 33.19 77.33
C ARG A 706 11.69 32.46 76.45
N GLU A 707 12.18 31.55 75.61
CA GLU A 707 11.36 30.77 74.67
C GLU A 707 10.22 30.03 75.41
N ALA A 708 10.54 29.39 76.54
CA ALA A 708 9.58 28.66 77.37
C ALA A 708 8.52 29.54 78.09
N THR A 709 8.61 30.87 77.97
CA THR A 709 7.69 31.84 78.58
C THR A 709 6.97 32.67 77.51
N PHE A 710 7.64 32.99 76.41
CA PHE A 710 7.11 33.86 75.35
C PHE A 710 6.66 33.11 74.10
N ASP A 711 7.08 31.85 73.90
CA ASP A 711 6.77 31.06 72.69
C ASP A 711 7.13 31.87 71.43
N THR A 712 6.24 31.95 70.44
CA THR A 712 6.45 32.61 69.15
C THR A 712 6.59 34.16 69.16
N GLU A 713 7.13 34.79 70.19
CA GLU A 713 7.36 36.26 70.20
C GLU A 713 8.59 36.67 69.38
N LEU A 714 8.55 37.84 68.74
CA LEU A 714 9.60 38.32 67.83
C LEU A 714 11.04 38.25 68.38
N MET A 715 11.25 38.50 69.68
CA MET A 715 12.56 38.59 70.33
C MET A 715 12.86 37.41 71.26
N THR A 716 12.26 36.23 71.03
CA THR A 716 12.78 34.98 71.61
C THR A 716 13.99 34.45 70.81
N GLY A 717 14.69 33.45 71.35
CA GLY A 717 15.91 32.93 70.76
C GLY A 717 15.73 32.08 69.49
N TRP A 718 14.50 31.76 69.08
CA TRP A 718 14.22 30.83 67.97
C TRP A 718 13.00 31.25 67.13
N ILE A 719 13.26 31.78 65.92
CA ILE A 719 12.20 32.09 64.94
C ILE A 719 11.75 30.80 64.24
N ASP A 720 10.87 30.04 64.91
CA ASP A 720 10.34 28.74 64.45
C ASP A 720 9.25 28.85 63.35
N GLY A 721 8.93 30.06 62.87
CA GLY A 721 7.96 30.26 61.78
C GLY A 721 7.90 31.68 61.20
N ALA A 722 7.14 31.84 60.11
CA ALA A 722 6.94 33.11 59.39
C ALA A 722 5.99 34.10 60.09
N VAL A 723 5.64 33.84 61.36
CA VAL A 723 4.79 34.71 62.18
C VAL A 723 5.40 34.73 63.58
N ALA A 724 6.10 35.82 63.91
CA ALA A 724 6.60 36.10 65.25
C ALA A 724 6.12 37.50 65.65
N PRO A 725 4.97 37.66 66.34
CA PRO A 725 4.43 38.96 66.74
C PRO A 725 5.39 39.77 67.62
N LEU A 726 5.49 41.07 67.34
CA LEU A 726 6.10 42.06 68.22
C LEU A 726 5.16 42.34 69.41
N SER A 727 5.48 41.82 70.59
CA SER A 727 4.67 42.02 71.79
C SER A 727 4.77 43.43 72.34
N ARG A 728 3.77 43.79 73.16
CA ARG A 728 3.81 45.01 73.99
C ARG A 728 4.94 45.02 75.01
N VAL A 729 5.50 43.86 75.38
CA VAL A 729 6.62 43.75 76.35
C VAL A 729 7.92 44.19 75.69
N THR A 730 8.18 43.74 74.46
CA THR A 730 9.29 44.23 73.62
C THR A 730 9.20 45.73 73.35
N VAL A 731 8.00 46.23 73.02
CA VAL A 731 7.79 47.69 72.89
C VAL A 731 7.99 48.42 74.22
N GLY A 732 7.66 47.80 75.34
CA GLY A 732 7.94 48.32 76.69
C GLY A 732 9.43 48.43 77.00
N SER A 733 10.23 47.42 76.67
CA SER A 733 11.68 47.43 76.94
C SER A 733 12.45 48.44 76.07
N LEU A 734 11.93 48.85 74.91
CA LEU A 734 12.41 50.04 74.18
C LEU A 734 12.12 51.35 74.94
N ALA A 735 10.96 51.45 75.59
CA ALA A 735 10.63 52.61 76.44
C ALA A 735 11.53 52.68 77.69
N ASP A 736 11.89 51.53 78.27
CA ASP A 736 12.84 51.42 79.38
C ASP A 736 14.27 51.84 78.98
N LEU A 737 14.68 51.57 77.72
CA LEU A 737 15.92 52.10 77.15
C LEU A 737 15.87 53.62 76.88
N GLY A 738 14.67 54.23 76.85
CA GLY A 738 14.47 55.68 76.70
C GLY A 738 13.80 56.12 75.39
N TYR A 739 13.39 55.20 74.51
CA TYR A 739 12.70 55.54 73.27
C TYR A 739 11.26 56.04 73.51
N ALA A 740 10.78 56.96 72.68
CA ALA A 740 9.38 57.38 72.66
C ALA A 740 8.52 56.40 71.83
N VAL A 741 7.90 55.42 72.50
CA VAL A 741 7.24 54.28 71.83
C VAL A 741 5.73 54.39 71.64
N ASN A 742 5.25 53.79 70.55
CA ASN A 742 3.85 53.61 70.21
C ASN A 742 3.36 52.18 70.50
N TYR A 743 2.79 51.98 71.68
CA TYR A 743 2.19 50.69 72.09
C TYR A 743 1.01 50.20 71.22
N ALA A 744 0.47 51.02 70.31
CA ALA A 744 -0.55 50.59 69.35
C ALA A 744 0.04 50.00 68.06
N ALA A 745 1.37 50.06 67.87
CA ALA A 745 2.10 49.36 66.82
C ALA A 745 2.68 47.99 67.28
N ALA A 746 2.38 47.55 68.49
CA ALA A 746 2.58 46.16 68.90
C ALA A 746 1.52 45.26 68.27
N ASP A 747 1.89 44.02 67.96
CA ASP A 747 1.00 43.04 67.35
C ASP A 747 0.01 42.41 68.35
N GLY A 748 -0.99 41.70 67.81
CA GLY A 748 -1.97 40.95 68.59
C GLY A 748 -1.38 39.71 69.25
N TYR A 749 -0.69 39.90 70.37
CA TYR A 749 0.01 38.87 71.15
C TYR A 749 -0.71 38.53 72.46
N ALA A 750 -0.62 37.28 72.90
CA ALA A 750 -1.10 36.79 74.19
C ALA A 750 -0.19 35.67 74.70
N LEU A 751 0.02 35.60 76.01
CA LEU A 751 0.96 34.65 76.61
C LEU A 751 0.48 33.18 76.51
N PRO A 752 1.41 32.21 76.43
CA PRO A 752 1.09 30.79 76.48
C PRO A 752 0.24 30.42 77.70
N SER A 753 -0.76 29.56 77.50
CA SER A 753 -1.83 29.29 78.48
C SER A 753 -1.40 28.55 79.77
N GLY A 754 -0.10 28.42 80.03
CA GLY A 754 0.45 27.84 81.27
C GLY A 754 0.46 28.82 82.44
N ASP A 755 0.85 30.08 82.21
CA ASP A 755 1.20 31.01 83.31
C ASP A 755 -0.01 31.62 84.01
N LEU A 756 -1.16 31.72 83.33
CA LEU A 756 -2.44 32.12 83.94
C LEU A 756 -2.92 31.16 85.04
N ALA A 757 -2.32 29.97 85.18
CA ALA A 757 -2.77 28.91 86.08
C ALA A 757 -1.86 28.60 87.27
N GLN A 758 -0.57 28.97 87.27
CA GLN A 758 0.36 28.58 88.35
C GLN A 758 0.37 29.52 89.58
N LEU A 759 -0.11 30.76 89.45
CA LEU A 759 -0.14 31.73 90.56
C LEU A 759 -1.53 32.01 91.14
N ALA A 760 -2.59 31.44 90.55
CA ALA A 760 -3.96 31.52 91.05
C ALA A 760 -4.21 30.52 92.20
N GLY A 761 -3.66 30.82 93.38
CA GLY A 761 -3.75 30.03 94.61
C GLY A 761 -5.13 29.95 95.28
N GLY A 762 -6.16 29.49 94.54
CA GLY A 762 -7.47 29.14 95.08
C GLY A 762 -8.66 29.96 94.56
N GLU A 763 -9.80 29.26 94.46
CA GLU A 763 -11.17 29.74 94.20
C GLU A 763 -11.47 30.41 92.83
N ARG A 764 -12.39 29.77 92.09
CA ARG A 764 -13.09 30.37 90.94
C ARG A 764 -13.93 31.56 91.38
N LEU A 765 -13.99 32.61 90.55
CA LEU A 765 -15.23 33.37 90.31
C LEU A 765 -15.41 33.62 88.81
N GLU A 766 -16.64 34.00 88.43
CA GLU A 766 -17.14 33.88 87.06
C GLU A 766 -17.01 35.15 86.22
N GLU A 767 -17.03 34.93 84.91
CA GLU A 767 -17.08 35.87 83.80
C GLU A 767 -18.05 37.07 84.02
N VAL A 768 -17.54 38.30 83.95
CA VAL A 768 -18.35 39.53 83.94
C VAL A 768 -18.15 40.27 82.62
N LEU A 769 -19.01 39.94 81.64
CA LEU A 769 -19.02 40.58 80.32
C LEU A 769 -19.56 42.01 80.40
N ILE A 770 -18.70 43.02 80.22
CA ILE A 770 -19.11 44.43 80.10
C ILE A 770 -18.97 44.89 78.64
N LEU A 771 -20.10 44.99 77.94
CA LEU A 771 -20.18 45.61 76.62
C LEU A 771 -20.33 47.14 76.73
N PRO A 772 -19.71 47.93 75.82
CA PRO A 772 -19.70 49.39 75.91
C PRO A 772 -21.07 50.01 75.63
N GLN A 773 -21.34 51.16 76.28
CA GLN A 773 -22.51 52.00 76.00
C GLN A 773 -22.17 53.07 74.94
N PRO A 774 -23.09 53.41 74.02
CA PRO A 774 -22.93 54.51 73.08
C PRO A 774 -23.11 55.89 73.77
N PRO A 775 -22.57 56.97 73.18
CA PRO A 775 -22.62 58.30 73.79
C PRO A 775 -24.02 58.94 73.75
N THR A 776 -24.29 59.79 74.74
CA THR A 776 -25.45 60.71 74.81
C THR A 776 -25.03 62.15 74.49
N PRO A 777 -25.97 63.02 74.05
CA PRO A 777 -25.67 64.20 73.21
C PRO A 777 -25.23 65.46 73.97
#